data_AF-E9EJN2-F1
#
_entry.id   AF-E9EJN2-F1
#
_cell.length_a   1.000
_cell.length_b   1.000
_cell.length_c   1.000
_cell.angle_alpha   90.00
_cell.angle_beta   90.00
_cell.angle_gamma   90.00
#
_symmetry.space_group_name_H-M   'P 1'
#
loop_
_entity.id
_entity.type
_entity.pdbx_description
1 polymer ?
#
loop_
_entity_poly.entity_id
_entity_poly.type
_entity_poly.pdbx_seq_one_letter_code
_entity_poly.pdbx_strand_id
1 'polypeptide(L)'
;MQKAVEPSPHQGTSAELDEPDASTLAYSVLLMMVSAFALILLSCLAQQVLSGGANQPKYAYDPSTTKYCTFWYDNDDGSIACQDIPNQWFITDEQWIRWNPVIAASCGNFVIGKSYCIEASQEPISAPPATLKSTTSSSSSSTSLSSSTATKPNNGISTPTPTQPGMVDNCNKFYWVSLSERCQDIASKNGIPLTDFLNWNPKAGQQCGSLWADTYACVSVMGYKPQPTPSKPDNGVKTPSPTQPGIVDNCDRFYLVQAGDSCVTVAANAGISVADLLKWNPQAGSQCTGLWANAYACTGTIPAFRLRTRYHNDCTGAVYNDLSVNDGTCIRTDCSVASLDISPEGYCPDGQIQISYWEKPDCTGKWFGYGYANKGQCRRLWAEGWKFKALHLRCAKKEEDCVSRRTYNRSEAAASVLGMADLVSRSLVTRSAAFTTFFFLLASLPFTASSVVDLRPAIGFDLGQSYGTAVAHFSNGTVLKLAKVEGSQRYQAFLQSELQKQQEAWWYPSHAEIQREDLSRLLKQYMGIGGPDGAVILAEMLIALRTSSEAVLGAPLPATVVITAPYIIAWSYEETLQISYIKRAQKLAGLRTVKMESMTPVYLSEANTILAANRRMLCPDLFCNGPEWTNENFHRYDVVYLVSLTNHSLYTSFQISTCFFWPARSAQLGTIDPRFGLNQLEQASDQEMFWRELQDHLKSRVREYVKQPDNYRESFLVVVSGEAADNPKVVEAIRGIITDMQKDPAFRVVETGRAPRIELLISEDPTYAAAKGVAFGQRINMDSRYCDDWFEREKAMGGGRDEDSRDEL
;
A
#
# COMPACT_ATOMS: atom_id res chain seq x y z
N MET A 1 -52.35 18.53 -69.67
CA MET A 1 -51.42 19.54 -69.11
C MET A 1 -50.93 19.04 -67.77
N GLN A 2 -49.77 18.39 -67.74
CA GLN A 2 -48.92 18.18 -66.56
C GLN A 2 -47.60 17.57 -67.05
N LYS A 3 -46.53 18.33 -66.86
CA LYS A 3 -45.10 18.06 -67.11
C LYS A 3 -44.42 18.91 -66.03
N ALA A 4 -43.33 18.55 -65.36
CA ALA A 4 -42.39 17.44 -65.48
C ALA A 4 -41.40 17.63 -64.28
N VAL A 5 -40.91 16.57 -63.60
CA VAL A 5 -39.59 15.91 -63.81
C VAL A 5 -38.54 16.29 -62.73
N GLU A 6 -38.09 15.27 -61.98
CA GLU A 6 -36.69 15.04 -61.53
C GLU A 6 -35.92 14.33 -62.67
N PRO A 7 -34.56 14.28 -62.79
CA PRO A 7 -33.55 14.13 -61.71
C PRO A 7 -32.13 14.77 -61.94
N SER A 8 -31.23 14.54 -60.97
CA SER A 8 -29.74 14.65 -60.81
C SER A 8 -28.81 14.35 -62.04
N PRO A 9 -27.43 14.34 -61.98
CA PRO A 9 -26.41 14.85 -61.02
C PRO A 9 -25.11 15.47 -61.67
N HIS A 10 -24.10 15.76 -60.83
CA HIS A 10 -22.62 15.65 -61.02
C HIS A 10 -21.71 16.83 -61.46
N GLN A 11 -20.56 16.82 -60.77
CA GLN A 11 -19.18 17.19 -61.13
C GLN A 11 -18.67 18.61 -60.89
N GLY A 12 -17.54 18.66 -60.19
CA GLY A 12 -16.76 19.86 -59.93
C GLY A 12 -15.71 20.13 -61.01
N THR A 13 -15.15 21.33 -60.94
CA THR A 13 -13.93 21.74 -61.64
C THR A 13 -13.15 22.75 -60.80
N SER A 14 -11.85 22.58 -60.86
CA SER A 14 -10.71 23.38 -60.41
C SER A 14 -10.74 24.88 -60.77
N ALA A 15 -10.25 25.71 -59.86
CA ALA A 15 -9.63 27.02 -60.11
C ALA A 15 -8.71 27.32 -58.89
N GLU A 16 -7.38 27.32 -59.03
CA GLU A 16 -6.50 28.39 -59.53
C GLU A 16 -5.82 29.07 -58.31
N LEU A 17 -4.49 28.95 -58.26
CA LEU A 17 -3.61 29.46 -57.21
C LEU A 17 -3.37 30.96 -57.47
N ASP A 18 -4.02 31.82 -56.71
CA ASP A 18 -3.66 33.24 -56.64
C ASP A 18 -2.73 33.48 -55.44
N GLU A 19 -1.57 34.09 -55.71
CA GLU A 19 -0.64 34.60 -54.69
C GLU A 19 -1.36 35.63 -53.80
N PRO A 20 -1.19 35.60 -52.46
CA PRO A 20 -1.88 36.54 -51.59
C PRO A 20 -1.30 37.95 -51.77
N ASP A 21 -2.20 38.88 -52.10
CA ASP A 21 -1.97 40.32 -52.19
C ASP A 21 -1.18 40.86 -50.97
N ALA A 22 -0.25 41.79 -51.23
CA ALA A 22 0.58 42.43 -50.21
C ALA A 22 -0.23 43.10 -49.08
N SER A 23 -1.52 43.39 -49.32
CA SER A 23 -2.46 43.92 -48.33
C SER A 23 -2.89 42.86 -47.31
N THR A 24 -3.06 41.59 -47.69
CA THR A 24 -3.48 40.50 -46.81
C THR A 24 -2.34 40.05 -45.90
N LEU A 25 -1.10 40.07 -46.42
CA LEU A 25 0.11 39.89 -45.61
C LEU A 25 0.31 41.05 -44.62
N ALA A 26 0.03 42.29 -45.01
CA ALA A 26 0.11 43.44 -44.12
C ALA A 26 -0.90 43.39 -42.97
N TYR A 27 -2.14 42.96 -43.21
CA TYR A 27 -3.14 42.75 -42.15
C TYR A 27 -2.77 41.58 -41.21
N SER A 28 -2.20 40.51 -41.76
CA SER A 28 -1.74 39.35 -40.97
C SER A 28 -0.54 39.71 -40.09
N VAL A 29 0.41 40.49 -40.62
CA VAL A 29 1.57 41.01 -39.88
C VAL A 29 1.14 42.06 -38.86
N LEU A 30 0.14 42.91 -39.17
CA LEU A 30 -0.41 43.87 -38.21
C LEU A 30 -1.16 43.17 -37.06
N LEU A 31 -1.91 42.10 -37.32
CA LEU A 31 -2.53 41.29 -36.27
C LEU A 31 -1.49 40.55 -35.42
N MET A 32 -0.41 40.02 -36.03
CA MET A 32 0.71 39.42 -35.30
C MET A 32 1.49 40.45 -34.48
N MET A 33 1.65 41.68 -34.98
CA MET A 33 2.29 42.78 -34.25
C MET A 33 1.41 43.29 -33.11
N VAL A 34 0.09 43.42 -33.30
CA VAL A 34 -0.84 43.85 -32.23
C VAL A 34 -0.97 42.78 -31.14
N SER A 35 -0.97 41.50 -31.51
CA SER A 35 -0.95 40.38 -30.54
C SER A 35 0.41 40.23 -29.85
N ALA A 36 1.52 40.46 -30.54
CA ALA A 36 2.85 40.53 -29.92
C ALA A 36 2.99 41.75 -29.00
N PHE A 37 2.47 42.93 -29.37
CA PHE A 37 2.44 44.11 -28.51
C PHE A 37 1.49 43.94 -27.33
N ALA A 38 0.37 43.22 -27.48
CA ALA A 38 -0.51 42.86 -26.36
C ALA A 38 0.14 41.84 -25.43
N LEU A 39 0.90 40.87 -25.95
CA LEU A 39 1.69 39.92 -25.17
C LEU A 39 2.89 40.61 -24.50
N ILE A 40 3.52 41.59 -25.15
CA ILE A 40 4.60 42.38 -24.57
C ILE A 40 4.05 43.34 -23.51
N LEU A 41 2.90 43.99 -23.73
CA LEU A 41 2.21 44.80 -22.73
C LEU A 41 1.69 43.95 -21.58
N LEU A 42 1.15 42.75 -21.81
CA LEU A 42 0.81 41.81 -20.74
C LEU A 42 2.07 41.28 -20.04
N SER A 43 3.20 41.11 -20.73
CA SER A 43 4.47 40.73 -20.10
C SER A 43 5.11 41.88 -19.33
N CYS A 44 4.84 43.13 -19.72
CA CYS A 44 5.34 44.35 -19.09
C CYS A 44 4.45 44.78 -17.92
N LEU A 45 3.12 44.57 -18.02
CA LEU A 45 2.16 44.61 -16.90
C LEU A 45 2.38 43.44 -15.95
N ALA A 46 2.68 42.24 -16.45
CA ALA A 46 3.12 41.13 -15.62
C ALA A 46 4.47 41.42 -14.99
N GLN A 47 5.42 42.09 -15.66
CA GLN A 47 6.68 42.50 -15.04
C GLN A 47 6.50 43.65 -14.04
N GLN A 48 5.54 44.57 -14.22
CA GLN A 48 5.21 45.57 -13.19
C GLN A 48 4.42 44.99 -12.02
N VAL A 49 3.61 43.94 -12.22
CA VAL A 49 2.98 43.16 -11.13
C VAL A 49 3.98 42.17 -10.48
N LEU A 50 5.00 41.71 -11.21
CA LEU A 50 6.09 40.85 -10.73
C LEU A 50 7.31 41.64 -10.21
N SER A 51 7.30 42.97 -10.24
CA SER A 51 8.38 43.80 -9.67
C SER A 51 7.91 45.03 -8.87
N GLY A 52 6.68 45.00 -8.34
CA GLY A 52 6.19 46.07 -7.47
C GLY A 52 5.16 45.60 -6.44
N GLY A 53 5.63 45.25 -5.23
CA GLY A 53 4.89 45.60 -4.01
C GLY A 53 4.45 44.52 -3.01
N ALA A 54 4.80 43.24 -3.15
CA ALA A 54 4.38 42.21 -2.18
C ALA A 54 5.49 41.38 -1.53
N ASN A 55 6.77 41.65 -1.80
CA ASN A 55 7.91 40.91 -1.22
C ASN A 55 8.80 41.79 -0.33
N GLN A 56 8.26 42.90 0.19
CA GLN A 56 8.92 43.64 1.27
C GLN A 56 8.08 43.57 2.55
N PRO A 57 8.73 43.38 3.70
CA PRO A 57 8.03 43.29 4.97
C PRO A 57 7.30 44.60 5.27
N LYS A 58 6.08 44.52 5.80
CA LYS A 58 5.29 45.70 6.19
C LYS A 58 5.95 46.46 7.33
N TYR A 59 6.70 45.77 8.19
CA TYR A 59 7.41 46.35 9.32
C TYR A 59 8.93 46.23 9.18
N ALA A 60 9.65 46.96 10.03
CA ALA A 60 11.09 46.77 10.14
C ALA A 60 11.41 45.34 10.63
N TYR A 61 12.40 44.73 10.01
CA TYR A 61 12.95 43.42 10.39
C TYR A 61 14.38 43.56 10.90
N ASP A 62 14.92 42.50 11.48
CA ASP A 62 16.28 42.54 11.99
C ASP A 62 17.32 42.41 10.86
N PRO A 63 18.40 43.22 10.85
CA PRO A 63 19.44 43.13 9.81
C PRO A 63 20.14 41.77 9.69
N SER A 64 20.07 40.92 10.72
CA SER A 64 20.63 39.57 10.71
C SER A 64 19.70 38.51 10.12
N THR A 65 18.44 38.84 9.82
CA THR A 65 17.52 37.98 9.07
C THR A 65 18.14 37.62 7.71
N THR A 66 17.98 36.36 7.29
CA THR A 66 18.66 35.84 6.10
C THR A 66 18.41 36.73 4.87
N LYS A 67 19.50 37.10 4.19
CA LYS A 67 19.42 37.91 2.95
C LYS A 67 18.75 37.18 1.79
N TYR A 68 18.55 35.86 1.94
CA TYR A 68 17.86 34.99 1.00
C TYR A 68 16.34 34.98 1.22
N CYS A 69 15.84 35.79 2.17
CA CYS A 69 14.43 35.81 2.50
C CYS A 69 13.57 36.23 1.30
N THR A 70 12.61 35.39 0.98
CA THR A 70 11.64 35.59 -0.10
C THR A 70 10.23 35.82 0.39
N PHE A 71 9.92 35.47 1.65
CA PHE A 71 8.60 35.69 2.23
C PHE A 71 8.64 36.09 3.71
N TRP A 72 7.80 37.05 4.08
CA TRP A 72 7.80 37.71 5.39
C TRP A 72 6.47 37.47 6.13
N TYR A 73 6.56 37.09 7.40
CA TYR A 73 5.48 37.15 8.36
C TYR A 73 5.52 38.51 9.07
N ASP A 74 4.47 39.29 8.91
CA ASP A 74 4.28 40.56 9.61
C ASP A 74 3.49 40.31 10.91
N ASN A 75 4.14 40.49 12.06
CA ASN A 75 3.51 40.27 13.35
C ASN A 75 2.59 41.43 13.74
N ASP A 76 1.45 41.57 13.08
CA ASP A 76 0.53 42.71 13.21
C ASP A 76 -0.02 42.88 14.65
N ASP A 77 -0.39 41.78 15.30
CA ASP A 77 -1.15 41.78 16.55
C ASP A 77 -0.75 40.68 17.56
N GLY A 78 0.24 39.85 17.23
CA GLY A 78 0.64 38.71 18.08
C GLY A 78 -0.34 37.55 18.07
N SER A 79 -1.27 37.49 17.12
CA SER A 79 -2.29 36.45 16.99
C SER A 79 -1.74 35.02 16.90
N ILE A 80 -0.50 34.87 16.44
CA ILE A 80 0.20 33.58 16.40
C ILE A 80 1.37 33.65 17.38
N ALA A 81 1.43 32.74 18.34
CA ALA A 81 2.55 32.64 19.24
C ALA A 81 3.81 32.24 18.46
N CYS A 82 4.96 32.79 18.84
CA CYS A 82 6.23 32.55 18.15
C CYS A 82 6.58 31.06 18.00
N GLN A 83 6.19 30.23 18.97
CA GLN A 83 6.40 28.78 18.94
C GLN A 83 5.52 28.06 17.90
N ASP A 84 4.41 28.67 17.50
CA ASP A 84 3.46 28.09 16.56
C ASP A 84 3.71 28.54 15.11
N ILE A 85 4.58 29.55 14.91
CA ILE A 85 4.95 30.05 13.58
C ILE A 85 5.57 28.93 12.70
N PRO A 86 6.50 28.09 13.19
CA PRO A 86 7.06 27.01 12.38
C PRO A 86 6.00 26.02 11.88
N ASN A 87 5.06 25.63 12.75
CA ASN A 87 3.96 24.74 12.41
C ASN A 87 2.97 25.38 11.44
N GLN A 88 2.62 26.65 11.65
CA GLN A 88 1.67 27.39 10.82
C GLN A 88 2.17 27.58 9.38
N TRP A 89 3.49 27.71 9.21
CA TRP A 89 4.12 27.94 7.91
C TRP A 89 4.87 26.72 7.36
N PHE A 90 4.74 25.57 8.02
CA PHE A 90 5.32 24.29 7.62
C PHE A 90 6.84 24.32 7.45
N ILE A 91 7.53 25.04 8.34
CA ILE A 91 8.99 25.18 8.40
C ILE A 91 9.49 24.58 9.72
N THR A 92 10.73 24.08 9.73
CA THR A 92 11.34 23.51 10.95
C THR A 92 11.77 24.61 11.92
N ASP A 93 11.85 24.29 13.21
CA ASP A 93 12.42 25.20 14.22
C ASP A 93 13.86 25.61 13.85
N GLU A 94 14.64 24.71 13.24
CA GLU A 94 15.96 25.05 12.75
C GLU A 94 15.93 26.06 11.59
N GLN A 95 15.00 25.93 10.64
CA GLN A 95 14.83 26.92 9.56
C GLN A 95 14.36 28.27 10.11
N TRP A 96 13.41 28.24 11.04
CA TRP A 96 12.86 29.45 11.66
C TRP A 96 13.92 30.27 12.37
N ILE A 97 14.75 29.62 13.20
CA ILE A 97 15.87 30.25 13.92
C ILE A 97 16.99 30.62 12.94
N ARG A 98 17.29 29.79 11.93
CA ARG A 98 18.32 30.07 10.93
C ARG A 98 17.99 31.28 10.07
N TRP A 99 16.73 31.42 9.68
CA TRP A 99 16.28 32.54 8.85
C TRP A 99 16.08 33.82 9.67
N ASN A 100 15.80 33.71 10.97
CA ASN A 100 15.66 34.84 11.89
C ASN A 100 16.52 34.66 13.15
N PRO A 101 17.84 34.88 13.07
CA PRO A 101 18.77 34.59 14.17
C PRO A 101 18.50 35.37 15.47
N VAL A 102 17.73 36.46 15.39
CA VAL A 102 17.34 37.27 16.56
C VAL A 102 16.24 36.63 17.39
N ILE A 103 15.47 35.70 16.80
CA ILE A 103 14.52 34.88 17.53
C ILE A 103 15.32 33.89 18.37
N ALA A 104 15.47 34.20 19.65
CA ALA A 104 16.04 33.26 20.61
C ALA A 104 15.18 32.00 20.68
N ALA A 105 15.76 30.85 21.03
CA ALA A 105 15.04 29.58 21.22
C ALA A 105 13.87 29.66 22.22
N SER A 106 13.81 30.73 23.03
CA SER A 106 12.72 31.02 23.98
C SER A 106 11.71 32.07 23.47
N CYS A 107 11.75 32.46 22.20
CA CYS A 107 10.82 33.41 21.57
C CYS A 107 10.76 34.83 22.19
N GLY A 108 11.70 35.20 23.06
CA GLY A 108 11.69 36.47 23.81
C GLY A 108 11.87 37.75 22.98
N ASN A 109 12.30 37.62 21.72
CA ASN A 109 12.49 38.73 20.78
C ASN A 109 11.51 38.69 19.59
N PHE A 110 10.40 37.96 19.74
CA PHE A 110 9.29 37.98 18.79
C PHE A 110 8.31 39.09 19.19
N VAL A 111 8.34 40.21 18.46
CA VAL A 111 7.73 41.48 18.84
C VAL A 111 6.64 41.85 17.85
N ILE A 112 5.50 42.30 18.37
CA ILE A 112 4.40 42.84 17.57
C ILE A 112 4.87 44.12 16.86
N GLY A 113 4.53 44.26 15.58
CA GLY A 113 5.00 45.35 14.71
C GLY A 113 6.41 45.16 14.16
N LYS A 114 6.88 43.90 14.07
CA LYS A 114 8.12 43.49 13.39
C LYS A 114 7.83 42.39 12.38
N SER A 115 8.71 42.27 11.39
CA SER A 115 8.58 41.26 10.33
C SER A 115 9.69 40.22 10.41
N TYR A 116 9.33 38.98 10.10
CA TYR A 116 10.19 37.81 10.24
C TYR A 116 10.16 36.96 8.98
N CYS A 117 11.30 36.41 8.59
CA CYS A 117 11.42 35.58 7.40
C CYS A 117 10.81 34.20 7.62
N ILE A 118 9.84 33.81 6.80
CA ILE A 118 9.22 32.49 6.84
C ILE A 118 9.47 31.68 5.56
N GLU A 119 10.25 32.23 4.62
CA GLU A 119 10.71 31.52 3.44
C GLU A 119 12.02 32.13 2.96
N ALA A 120 13.03 31.32 2.68
CA ALA A 120 14.26 31.76 2.03
C ALA A 120 14.60 30.88 0.84
N SER A 121 14.77 31.47 -0.35
CA SER A 121 15.08 30.75 -1.59
C SER A 121 16.56 30.91 -1.98
N GLN A 122 17.14 29.87 -2.59
CA GLN A 122 18.53 29.86 -3.07
C GLN A 122 19.61 30.08 -1.99
N GLU A 123 19.30 29.77 -0.72
CA GLU A 123 20.28 29.81 0.37
C GLU A 123 21.28 28.63 0.23
N PRO A 124 22.59 28.88 0.08
CA PRO A 124 23.58 27.81 0.05
C PRO A 124 23.71 27.20 1.44
N ILE A 125 23.51 25.88 1.57
CA ILE A 125 23.66 25.13 2.84
C ILE A 125 25.11 25.28 3.32
N SER A 126 25.35 26.24 4.21
CA SER A 126 26.66 26.48 4.85
C SER A 126 26.51 26.27 6.35
N ALA A 127 27.51 25.59 6.93
CA ALA A 127 27.61 25.29 8.36
C ALA A 127 27.49 26.55 9.25
N PRO A 128 26.96 26.46 10.48
CA PRO A 128 26.77 27.62 11.34
C PRO A 128 28.10 28.28 11.74
N PRO A 129 28.24 29.62 11.68
CA PRO A 129 29.33 30.34 12.32
C PRO A 129 29.18 30.36 13.84
N ALA A 130 30.30 30.25 14.54
CA ALA A 130 30.40 30.35 15.97
C ALA A 130 30.21 31.79 16.49
N THR A 131 29.38 31.89 17.54
CA THR A 131 29.46 32.81 18.70
C THR A 131 29.36 34.33 18.54
N LEU A 132 28.49 34.95 19.37
CA LEU A 132 28.91 35.94 20.38
C LEU A 132 27.87 36.10 21.52
N LYS A 133 28.38 35.82 22.74
CA LYS A 133 28.05 36.26 24.13
C LYS A 133 26.87 37.24 24.30
N SER A 134 26.02 37.17 25.34
CA SER A 134 26.37 37.44 26.75
C SER A 134 25.13 37.45 27.67
N THR A 135 25.21 36.75 28.82
CA THR A 135 24.85 37.13 30.22
C THR A 135 23.36 37.47 30.53
N THR A 136 22.64 37.01 31.58
CA THR A 136 22.97 36.55 32.95
C THR A 136 21.73 35.89 33.63
N SER A 137 21.98 34.87 34.47
CA SER A 137 21.29 34.47 35.72
C SER A 137 19.77 34.20 35.78
N SER A 138 19.36 32.94 36.05
CA SER A 138 19.20 32.43 37.43
C SER A 138 18.69 30.97 37.47
N SER A 139 19.57 30.11 37.99
CA SER A 139 19.40 28.85 38.73
C SER A 139 18.01 28.23 38.96
N SER A 140 17.84 26.96 38.54
CA SER A 140 17.50 25.84 39.44
C SER A 140 17.72 24.47 38.78
N SER A 141 18.90 23.92 39.08
CA SER A 141 19.30 22.52 39.30
C SER A 141 18.40 21.37 38.79
N SER A 142 18.83 20.71 37.71
CA SER A 142 18.81 19.24 37.64
C SER A 142 20.03 18.70 36.88
N THR A 143 20.68 17.78 37.57
CA THR A 143 21.79 16.84 37.30
C THR A 143 22.44 16.81 35.91
N SER A 144 23.70 17.26 35.90
CA SER A 144 24.69 17.18 34.81
C SER A 144 25.02 15.76 34.35
N LEU A 145 25.01 15.54 33.04
CA LEU A 145 25.82 14.51 32.37
C LEU A 145 26.98 15.20 31.65
N SER A 146 28.18 14.86 32.10
CA SER A 146 29.47 15.35 31.63
C SER A 146 29.63 15.21 30.11
N SER A 147 29.94 16.33 29.45
CA SER A 147 30.58 16.33 28.14
C SER A 147 32.03 15.87 28.32
N SER A 148 32.36 14.69 27.82
CA SER A 148 33.75 14.27 27.68
C SER A 148 34.43 15.19 26.68
N THR A 149 35.44 15.91 27.17
CA THR A 149 36.41 16.66 26.40
C THR A 149 36.91 15.83 25.21
N ALA A 150 36.88 16.42 24.01
CA ALA A 150 37.45 15.85 22.81
C ALA A 150 38.93 15.52 23.05
N THR A 151 39.22 14.24 23.27
CA THR A 151 40.56 13.69 23.09
C THR A 151 40.65 13.27 21.64
N LYS A 152 41.56 13.90 20.90
CA LYS A 152 41.93 13.50 19.55
C LYS A 152 42.36 12.01 19.60
N PRO A 153 41.62 11.08 18.97
CA PRO A 153 42.03 9.69 19.01
C PRO A 153 43.28 9.52 18.13
N ASN A 154 44.24 8.73 18.61
CA ASN A 154 45.57 8.55 18.05
C ASN A 154 45.57 7.61 16.81
N ASN A 155 44.51 7.62 16.01
CA ASN A 155 44.18 6.58 15.01
C ASN A 155 43.90 7.11 13.60
N GLY A 156 43.95 8.42 13.35
CA GLY A 156 43.97 8.99 11.98
C GLY A 156 42.66 8.90 11.20
N ILE A 157 41.53 8.56 11.83
CA ILE A 157 40.21 8.46 11.19
C ILE A 157 39.35 9.67 11.60
N SER A 158 38.85 10.41 10.61
CA SER A 158 37.92 11.51 10.84
C SER A 158 36.56 10.94 11.24
N THR A 159 36.18 11.10 12.51
CA THR A 159 34.88 10.65 13.01
C THR A 159 33.80 11.66 12.59
N PRO A 160 32.77 11.24 11.83
CA PRO A 160 31.72 12.14 11.39
C PRO A 160 30.78 12.48 12.57
N THR A 161 30.28 13.72 12.62
CA THR A 161 29.37 14.20 13.67
C THR A 161 28.01 14.58 13.07
N PRO A 162 26.89 14.37 13.78
CA PRO A 162 26.76 13.83 15.14
C PRO A 162 26.85 12.28 15.19
N THR A 163 27.23 11.71 16.33
CA THR A 163 27.36 10.26 16.52
C THR A 163 26.35 9.72 17.53
N GLN A 164 26.09 8.41 17.50
CA GLN A 164 25.35 7.73 18.56
C GLN A 164 25.99 8.02 19.93
N PRO A 165 25.19 8.24 20.99
CA PRO A 165 25.74 8.42 22.33
C PRO A 165 26.55 7.20 22.77
N GLY A 166 27.74 7.43 23.32
CA GLY A 166 28.61 6.35 23.79
C GLY A 166 29.10 5.39 22.70
N MET A 167 29.03 5.79 21.42
CA MET A 167 29.64 5.06 20.30
C MET A 167 31.14 4.85 20.56
N VAL A 168 31.65 3.67 20.24
CA VAL A 168 33.04 3.28 20.55
C VAL A 168 34.09 4.11 19.80
N ASP A 169 35.18 4.45 20.49
CA ASP A 169 36.25 5.34 19.98
C ASP A 169 37.14 4.71 18.90
N ASN A 170 37.12 3.38 18.78
CA ASN A 170 37.88 2.65 17.76
C ASN A 170 37.06 2.35 16.50
N CYS A 171 35.95 3.06 16.28
CA CYS A 171 35.15 2.92 15.08
C CYS A 171 35.93 3.32 13.82
N ASN A 172 35.84 2.50 12.76
CA ASN A 172 36.47 2.78 11.47
C ASN A 172 35.49 2.76 10.28
N LYS A 173 34.21 2.43 10.50
CA LYS A 173 33.14 2.58 9.51
C LYS A 173 31.86 3.05 10.20
N PHE A 174 31.26 4.09 9.62
CA PHE A 174 30.10 4.77 10.18
C PHE A 174 28.88 4.57 9.27
N TYR A 175 27.71 4.44 9.87
CA TYR A 175 26.42 4.32 9.18
C TYR A 175 25.50 5.45 9.63
N TRP A 176 24.90 6.16 8.67
CA TRP A 176 23.93 7.20 8.97
C TRP A 176 22.58 6.57 9.31
N VAL A 177 22.10 6.78 10.53
CA VAL A 177 20.83 6.24 11.00
C VAL A 177 19.69 7.13 10.51
N SER A 178 18.84 6.62 9.61
CA SER A 178 17.63 7.34 9.17
C SER A 178 16.46 7.15 10.13
N LEU A 179 15.54 8.11 10.15
CA LEU A 179 14.27 8.01 10.88
C LEU A 179 13.51 6.75 10.41
N SER A 180 13.10 5.90 11.36
CA SER A 180 12.46 4.56 11.20
C SER A 180 13.36 3.31 11.13
N GLU A 181 14.68 3.45 11.09
CA GLU A 181 15.57 2.27 11.07
C GLU A 181 15.77 1.68 12.49
N ARG A 182 15.75 0.34 12.60
CA ARG A 182 16.08 -0.37 13.85
C ARG A 182 17.49 -0.95 13.79
N CYS A 183 18.05 -1.26 14.96
CA CYS A 183 19.40 -1.82 15.12
C CYS A 183 19.59 -3.12 14.33
N GLN A 184 18.54 -3.95 14.30
CA GLN A 184 18.56 -5.19 13.51
C GLN A 184 18.64 -4.90 12.01
N ASP A 185 17.95 -3.88 11.52
CA ASP A 185 17.98 -3.50 10.10
C ASP A 185 19.38 -2.98 9.72
N ILE A 186 19.97 -2.14 10.57
CA ILE A 186 21.29 -1.56 10.35
C ILE A 186 22.38 -2.63 10.44
N ALA A 187 22.31 -3.50 11.45
CA ALA A 187 23.23 -4.62 11.60
C ALA A 187 23.16 -5.56 10.39
N SER A 188 21.93 -5.88 9.93
CA SER A 188 21.71 -6.73 8.76
C SER A 188 22.22 -6.07 7.47
N LYS A 189 21.94 -4.78 7.25
CA LYS A 189 22.44 -4.00 6.10
C LYS A 189 23.96 -3.92 6.06
N ASN A 190 24.61 -3.92 7.22
CA ASN A 190 26.06 -3.84 7.32
C ASN A 190 26.75 -5.20 7.50
N GLY A 191 25.99 -6.30 7.52
CA GLY A 191 26.56 -7.64 7.58
C GLY A 191 27.25 -7.96 8.90
N ILE A 192 26.78 -7.41 10.02
CA ILE A 192 27.34 -7.58 11.35
C ILE A 192 26.30 -8.19 12.30
N PRO A 193 26.69 -9.02 13.27
CA PRO A 193 25.78 -9.47 14.32
C PRO A 193 25.14 -8.29 15.05
N LEU A 194 23.85 -8.39 15.40
CA LEU A 194 23.18 -7.38 16.21
C LEU A 194 23.96 -7.11 17.51
N THR A 195 24.52 -8.16 18.11
CA THR A 195 25.36 -8.04 19.31
C THR A 195 26.57 -7.15 19.10
N ASP A 196 27.21 -7.22 17.93
CA ASP A 196 28.39 -6.41 17.62
C ASP A 196 28.00 -4.96 17.36
N PHE A 197 26.89 -4.74 16.64
CA PHE A 197 26.32 -3.40 16.48
C PHE A 197 25.97 -2.75 17.82
N LEU A 198 25.34 -3.49 18.74
CA LEU A 198 24.98 -3.00 20.07
C LEU A 198 26.22 -2.82 20.96
N ASN A 199 27.27 -3.63 20.80
CA ASN A 199 28.54 -3.45 21.51
C ASN A 199 29.28 -2.19 21.06
N TRP A 200 29.18 -1.83 19.78
CA TRP A 200 29.79 -0.61 19.24
C TRP A 200 28.95 0.64 19.45
N ASN A 201 27.65 0.48 19.73
CA ASN A 201 26.68 1.55 19.99
C ASN A 201 25.86 1.26 21.26
N PRO A 202 26.49 1.19 22.45
CA PRO A 202 25.88 0.66 23.66
C PRO A 202 24.65 1.43 24.15
N LYS A 203 24.53 2.72 23.84
CA LYS A 203 23.37 3.54 24.24
C LYS A 203 22.15 3.38 23.33
N ALA A 204 22.26 2.67 22.21
CA ALA A 204 21.08 2.24 21.47
C ALA A 204 20.17 1.33 22.32
N GLY A 205 20.74 0.66 23.33
CA GLY A 205 20.04 -0.21 24.26
C GLY A 205 19.81 -1.62 23.71
N GLN A 206 19.71 -2.62 24.58
CA GLN A 206 19.53 -4.03 24.19
C GLN A 206 18.26 -4.29 23.36
N GLN A 207 17.22 -3.45 23.54
CA GLN A 207 15.97 -3.48 22.79
C GLN A 207 15.92 -2.45 21.65
N CYS A 208 17.03 -1.79 21.34
CA CYS A 208 17.14 -0.72 20.34
C CYS A 208 16.23 0.52 20.52
N GLY A 209 15.54 0.65 21.66
CA GLY A 209 14.61 1.75 21.91
C GLY A 209 15.26 3.14 22.09
N SER A 210 16.59 3.21 22.09
CA SER A 210 17.34 4.45 22.31
C SER A 210 18.35 4.74 21.19
N LEU A 211 18.16 4.12 20.02
CA LEU A 211 18.94 4.44 18.82
C LEU A 211 18.51 5.81 18.29
N TRP A 212 19.45 6.74 18.16
CA TRP A 212 19.14 8.11 17.72
C TRP A 212 19.10 8.22 16.20
N ALA A 213 18.01 8.69 15.62
CA ALA A 213 17.97 9.06 14.20
C ALA A 213 18.88 10.28 13.93
N ASP A 214 19.28 10.44 12.68
CA ASP A 214 20.13 11.53 12.19
C ASP A 214 21.49 11.64 12.90
N THR A 215 22.03 10.48 13.29
CA THR A 215 23.37 10.36 13.85
C THR A 215 24.12 9.19 13.22
N TYR A 216 25.45 9.23 13.28
CA TYR A 216 26.31 8.15 12.84
C TYR A 216 26.43 7.07 13.90
N ALA A 217 26.06 5.84 13.56
CA ALA A 217 26.33 4.64 14.33
C ALA A 217 27.60 3.94 13.83
N CYS A 218 28.33 3.29 14.74
CA CYS A 218 29.48 2.50 14.40
C CYS A 218 29.06 1.13 13.84
N VAL A 219 29.57 0.78 12.66
CA VAL A 219 29.28 -0.50 11.99
C VAL A 219 30.54 -1.30 11.66
N SER A 220 31.70 -0.84 12.13
CA SER A 220 32.94 -1.61 12.16
C SER A 220 33.95 -0.91 13.08
N VAL A 221 34.80 -1.69 13.76
CA VAL A 221 35.91 -1.18 14.58
C VAL A 221 37.27 -1.62 14.04
N MET A 222 38.33 -0.90 14.41
CA MET A 222 39.70 -1.26 14.05
C MET A 222 40.07 -2.67 14.55
N GLY A 223 40.58 -3.50 13.65
CA GLY A 223 40.95 -4.88 13.96
C GLY A 223 39.78 -5.87 13.93
N TYR A 224 38.54 -5.41 13.70
CA TYR A 224 37.40 -6.30 13.49
C TYR A 224 37.63 -7.13 12.23
N LYS A 225 37.72 -8.45 12.42
CA LYS A 225 37.58 -9.44 11.36
C LYS A 225 36.21 -10.06 11.57
N PRO A 226 35.31 -10.05 10.56
CA PRO A 226 33.98 -10.62 10.71
C PRO A 226 34.11 -12.06 11.23
N GLN A 227 33.67 -12.28 12.45
CA GLN A 227 33.67 -13.59 13.07
C GLN A 227 32.39 -14.29 12.61
N PRO A 228 32.48 -15.44 11.92
CA PRO A 228 31.31 -16.13 11.41
C PRO A 228 30.42 -16.59 12.57
N THR A 229 29.12 -16.32 12.44
CA THR A 229 28.09 -16.97 13.25
C THR A 229 28.16 -18.48 12.96
N PRO A 230 28.36 -19.35 13.97
CA PRO A 230 28.33 -20.78 13.73
C PRO A 230 26.91 -21.19 13.32
N SER A 231 26.75 -21.65 12.08
CA SER A 231 25.60 -22.45 11.71
C SER A 231 25.78 -23.84 12.34
N LYS A 232 24.90 -24.19 13.28
CA LYS A 232 24.54 -25.59 13.52
C LYS A 232 23.12 -25.75 12.97
N PRO A 233 22.85 -26.83 12.23
CA PRO A 233 22.99 -28.18 12.76
C PRO A 233 24.12 -29.01 12.12
N ASP A 234 24.38 -30.15 12.77
CA ASP A 234 25.44 -31.14 12.52
C ASP A 234 25.23 -31.88 11.18
N ASN A 235 25.47 -31.22 10.03
CA ASN A 235 25.36 -31.86 8.71
C ASN A 235 26.63 -32.62 8.28
N GLY A 236 27.66 -32.68 9.15
CA GLY A 236 28.90 -33.41 8.92
C GLY A 236 29.84 -32.80 7.86
N VAL A 237 29.48 -31.66 7.26
CA VAL A 237 30.29 -30.97 6.26
C VAL A 237 31.04 -29.80 6.90
N LYS A 238 32.35 -29.70 6.66
CA LYS A 238 33.16 -28.57 7.13
C LYS A 238 32.89 -27.34 6.25
N THR A 239 32.01 -26.46 6.71
CA THR A 239 31.70 -25.19 6.04
C THR A 239 32.92 -24.26 6.01
N PRO A 240 33.39 -23.81 4.83
CA PRO A 240 34.47 -22.83 4.70
C PRO A 240 33.99 -21.43 5.07
N SER A 241 34.89 -20.57 5.56
CA SER A 241 34.58 -19.20 6.01
C SER A 241 35.43 -18.16 5.27
N PRO A 242 34.89 -16.97 4.93
CA PRO A 242 33.51 -16.51 5.20
C PRO A 242 32.50 -17.01 4.15
N THR A 243 31.24 -17.23 4.53
CA THR A 243 30.16 -17.61 3.58
C THR A 243 29.34 -16.41 3.12
N GLN A 244 28.56 -16.58 2.05
CA GLN A 244 27.50 -15.62 1.68
C GLN A 244 26.50 -15.45 2.84
N PRO A 245 25.91 -14.25 3.03
CA PRO A 245 24.86 -14.05 4.01
C PRO A 245 23.62 -14.91 3.71
N GLY A 246 23.02 -15.50 4.75
CA GLY A 246 21.80 -16.30 4.61
C GLY A 246 21.93 -17.53 3.71
N ILE A 247 23.15 -18.04 3.51
CA ILE A 247 23.42 -19.31 2.83
C ILE A 247 22.60 -20.45 3.48
N VAL A 248 22.06 -21.37 2.68
CA VAL A 248 21.22 -22.48 3.18
C VAL A 248 21.99 -23.44 4.08
N ASP A 249 21.32 -23.96 5.13
CA ASP A 249 21.94 -24.79 6.16
C ASP A 249 22.36 -26.20 5.70
N ASN A 250 21.78 -26.68 4.60
CA ASN A 250 22.09 -27.99 4.01
C ASN A 250 23.14 -27.90 2.89
N CYS A 251 23.94 -26.83 2.84
CA CYS A 251 24.98 -26.69 1.84
C CYS A 251 26.13 -27.71 2.03
N ASP A 252 26.51 -28.41 0.95
CA ASP A 252 27.63 -29.37 0.95
C ASP A 252 28.75 -29.03 -0.03
N ARG A 253 28.53 -28.06 -0.91
CA ARG A 253 29.52 -27.58 -1.88
C ARG A 253 29.55 -26.06 -1.89
N PHE A 254 30.77 -25.53 -1.95
CA PHE A 254 31.02 -24.11 -1.80
C PHE A 254 31.89 -23.60 -2.96
N TYR A 255 31.59 -22.39 -3.43
CA TYR A 255 32.39 -21.67 -4.41
C TYR A 255 32.84 -20.33 -3.83
N LEU A 256 34.15 -20.07 -3.84
CA LEU A 256 34.69 -18.79 -3.40
C LEU A 256 34.44 -17.73 -4.48
N VAL A 257 33.50 -16.82 -4.24
CA VAL A 257 33.17 -15.74 -5.18
C VAL A 257 34.36 -14.81 -5.31
N GLN A 258 34.82 -14.55 -6.53
CA GLN A 258 35.91 -13.60 -6.80
C GLN A 258 35.38 -12.20 -7.11
N ALA A 259 36.24 -11.18 -7.02
CA ALA A 259 35.86 -9.83 -7.43
C ALA A 259 35.56 -9.81 -8.94
N GLY A 260 34.35 -9.37 -9.31
CA GLY A 260 33.88 -9.37 -10.70
C GLY A 260 33.08 -10.61 -11.11
N ASP A 261 32.94 -11.60 -10.23
CA ASP A 261 32.01 -12.70 -10.45
C ASP A 261 30.55 -12.22 -10.42
N SER A 262 29.73 -12.79 -11.30
CA SER A 262 28.28 -12.64 -11.31
C SER A 262 27.62 -13.98 -10.98
N CYS A 263 26.33 -13.99 -10.66
CA CYS A 263 25.61 -15.24 -10.42
C CYS A 263 25.62 -16.15 -11.66
N VAL A 264 25.69 -15.55 -12.86
CA VAL A 264 25.81 -16.30 -14.11
C VAL A 264 27.16 -17.01 -14.20
N THR A 265 28.26 -16.32 -13.87
CA THR A 265 29.61 -16.91 -13.95
C THR A 265 29.82 -17.94 -12.84
N VAL A 266 29.37 -17.66 -11.63
CA VAL A 266 29.45 -18.59 -10.50
C VAL A 266 28.62 -19.85 -10.76
N ALA A 267 27.38 -19.71 -11.25
CA ALA A 267 26.52 -20.85 -11.57
C ALA A 267 27.12 -21.70 -12.70
N ALA A 268 27.64 -21.05 -13.75
CA ALA A 268 28.31 -21.73 -14.85
C ALA A 268 29.57 -22.49 -14.39
N ASN A 269 30.40 -21.87 -13.55
CA ASN A 269 31.61 -22.51 -13.00
C ASN A 269 31.30 -23.67 -12.06
N ALA A 270 30.18 -23.59 -11.34
CA ALA A 270 29.70 -24.66 -10.47
C ALA A 270 28.90 -25.75 -11.19
N GLY A 271 28.55 -25.55 -12.46
CA GLY A 271 27.72 -26.48 -13.24
C GLY A 271 26.28 -26.57 -12.75
N ILE A 272 25.71 -25.47 -12.23
CA ILE A 272 24.35 -25.39 -11.70
C ILE A 272 23.55 -24.29 -12.41
N SER A 273 22.23 -24.27 -12.22
CA SER A 273 21.42 -23.16 -12.73
C SER A 273 21.58 -21.92 -11.85
N VAL A 274 21.39 -20.73 -12.43
CA VAL A 274 21.34 -19.48 -11.65
C VAL A 274 20.21 -19.51 -10.63
N ALA A 275 19.10 -20.17 -10.96
CA ALA A 275 17.98 -20.34 -10.04
C ALA A 275 18.38 -21.17 -8.81
N ASP A 276 19.13 -22.26 -8.98
CA ASP A 276 19.64 -23.06 -7.87
C ASP A 276 20.65 -22.27 -7.03
N LEU A 277 21.55 -21.52 -7.67
CA LEU A 277 22.50 -20.65 -6.98
C LEU A 277 21.77 -19.61 -6.11
N LEU A 278 20.75 -18.93 -6.65
CA LEU A 278 19.98 -17.94 -5.90
C LEU A 278 19.09 -18.57 -4.83
N LYS A 279 18.57 -19.77 -5.06
CA LYS A 279 17.80 -20.54 -4.07
C LYS A 279 18.67 -20.90 -2.87
N TRP A 280 19.93 -21.26 -3.09
CA TRP A 280 20.85 -21.63 -2.01
C TRP A 280 21.58 -20.44 -1.37
N ASN A 281 21.53 -19.28 -2.02
CA ASN A 281 22.14 -18.02 -1.56
C ASN A 281 21.12 -16.88 -1.68
N PRO A 282 20.02 -16.90 -0.90
CA PRO A 282 18.88 -15.99 -1.08
C PRO A 282 19.26 -14.50 -0.97
N GLN A 283 20.26 -14.15 -0.17
CA GLN A 283 20.71 -12.76 -0.01
C GLN A 283 21.54 -12.25 -1.20
N ALA A 284 21.92 -13.11 -2.15
CA ALA A 284 22.46 -12.64 -3.43
C ALA A 284 21.44 -11.80 -4.21
N GLY A 285 20.14 -12.04 -3.99
CA GLY A 285 19.03 -11.33 -4.61
C GLY A 285 18.83 -11.70 -6.08
N SER A 286 17.63 -11.47 -6.62
CA SER A 286 17.28 -11.82 -8.01
C SER A 286 18.13 -11.11 -9.06
N GLN A 287 18.70 -9.95 -8.71
CA GLN A 287 19.64 -9.18 -9.54
C GLN A 287 21.11 -9.49 -9.25
N CYS A 288 21.41 -10.46 -8.37
CA CYS A 288 22.76 -10.84 -7.94
C CYS A 288 23.59 -9.71 -7.28
N THR A 289 22.99 -8.58 -6.94
CA THR A 289 23.70 -7.42 -6.37
C THR A 289 24.16 -7.65 -4.94
N GLY A 290 23.59 -8.64 -4.25
CA GLY A 290 23.99 -9.05 -2.90
C GLY A 290 25.03 -10.17 -2.86
N LEU A 291 25.58 -10.60 -4.00
CA LEU A 291 26.62 -11.64 -4.04
C LEU A 291 27.99 -11.03 -3.67
N TRP A 292 28.50 -11.41 -2.50
CA TRP A 292 29.72 -10.82 -1.96
C TRP A 292 30.98 -11.47 -2.52
N ALA A 293 31.92 -10.65 -3.00
CA ALA A 293 33.26 -11.13 -3.34
C ALA A 293 34.03 -11.57 -2.08
N ASN A 294 34.94 -12.53 -2.24
CA ASN A 294 35.73 -13.17 -1.20
C ASN A 294 34.90 -13.91 -0.12
N ALA A 295 33.67 -14.30 -0.45
CA ALA A 295 32.82 -15.13 0.40
C ALA A 295 32.34 -16.38 -0.36
N TYR A 296 32.24 -17.50 0.36
CA TYR A 296 31.83 -18.79 -0.17
C TYR A 296 30.31 -18.84 -0.40
N ALA A 297 29.90 -18.95 -1.66
CA ALA A 297 28.52 -19.21 -2.06
C ALA A 297 28.22 -20.71 -2.05
N CYS A 298 27.01 -21.07 -1.67
CA CYS A 298 26.54 -22.44 -1.79
C CYS A 298 26.31 -22.80 -3.25
N THR A 299 26.91 -23.91 -3.68
CA THR A 299 26.81 -24.41 -5.05
C THR A 299 26.38 -25.87 -5.11
N GLY A 300 25.97 -26.43 -3.98
CA GLY A 300 25.41 -27.77 -3.86
C GLY A 300 24.82 -27.97 -2.47
N THR A 301 23.75 -28.75 -2.40
CA THR A 301 23.07 -29.07 -1.14
C THR A 301 22.97 -30.57 -0.95
N ILE A 302 22.96 -30.99 0.32
CA ILE A 302 22.63 -32.37 0.70
C ILE A 302 21.16 -32.62 0.34
N PRO A 303 20.86 -33.63 -0.49
CA PRO A 303 19.48 -33.97 -0.81
C PRO A 303 18.71 -34.43 0.43
N ALA A 304 17.40 -34.18 0.45
CA ALA A 304 16.56 -34.47 1.59
C ALA A 304 16.52 -35.97 1.91
N PHE A 305 16.46 -36.81 0.87
CA PHE A 305 16.58 -38.27 0.95
C PHE A 305 16.86 -38.86 -0.43
N ARG A 306 17.37 -40.09 -0.48
CA ARG A 306 17.48 -40.87 -1.72
C ARG A 306 16.43 -41.97 -1.73
N LEU A 307 15.88 -42.29 -2.90
CA LEU A 307 14.98 -43.43 -3.04
C LEU A 307 15.14 -44.15 -4.38
N ARG A 308 14.68 -45.39 -4.41
CA ARG A 308 14.44 -46.15 -5.63
C ARG A 308 12.96 -46.42 -5.79
N THR A 309 12.42 -46.17 -6.97
CA THR A 309 11.06 -46.56 -7.31
C THR A 309 11.07 -47.98 -7.90
N ARG A 310 10.13 -48.82 -7.49
CA ARG A 310 10.12 -50.25 -7.81
C ARG A 310 8.82 -50.65 -8.48
N TYR A 311 8.90 -51.58 -9.43
CA TYR A 311 7.74 -52.08 -10.18
C TYR A 311 6.77 -52.88 -9.30
N HIS A 312 7.26 -53.67 -8.33
CA HIS A 312 6.40 -54.42 -7.40
C HIS A 312 6.05 -53.61 -6.15
N ASN A 313 5.01 -54.03 -5.45
CA ASN A 313 4.44 -53.30 -4.31
C ASN A 313 5.15 -53.58 -2.96
N ASP A 314 6.17 -54.45 -2.97
CA ASP A 314 6.96 -54.94 -1.83
C ASP A 314 8.45 -54.54 -1.92
N CYS A 315 8.76 -53.53 -2.73
CA CYS A 315 10.11 -53.05 -3.04
C CYS A 315 11.02 -54.06 -3.75
N THR A 316 10.44 -55.10 -4.37
CA THR A 316 11.13 -55.98 -5.30
C THR A 316 10.89 -55.58 -6.76
N GLY A 317 11.44 -56.34 -7.70
CA GLY A 317 11.30 -56.08 -9.13
C GLY A 317 12.22 -54.96 -9.65
N ALA A 318 12.02 -54.61 -10.92
CA ALA A 318 12.86 -53.64 -11.63
C ALA A 318 12.78 -52.25 -10.98
N VAL A 319 13.94 -51.59 -10.92
CA VAL A 319 14.04 -50.19 -10.51
C VAL A 319 13.62 -49.32 -11.70
N TYR A 320 12.64 -48.45 -11.50
CA TYR A 320 12.18 -47.53 -12.53
C TYR A 320 12.97 -46.21 -12.49
N ASN A 321 13.17 -45.66 -11.29
CA ASN A 321 14.02 -44.50 -11.02
C ASN A 321 14.92 -44.76 -9.80
N ASP A 322 16.15 -44.25 -9.81
CA ASP A 322 17.04 -44.13 -8.64
C ASP A 322 17.41 -42.65 -8.51
N LEU A 323 16.87 -41.98 -7.48
CA LEU A 323 16.82 -40.52 -7.40
C LEU A 323 17.29 -40.01 -6.05
N SER A 324 18.12 -38.97 -6.08
CA SER A 324 18.32 -38.07 -4.95
C SER A 324 17.23 -37.01 -4.98
N VAL A 325 16.40 -36.96 -3.93
CA VAL A 325 15.19 -36.16 -3.86
C VAL A 325 15.44 -34.94 -2.97
N ASN A 326 15.20 -33.75 -3.52
CA ASN A 326 15.16 -32.50 -2.77
C ASN A 326 13.74 -32.23 -2.25
N ASP A 327 13.61 -31.35 -1.27
CA ASP A 327 12.29 -31.00 -0.74
C ASP A 327 11.39 -30.37 -1.83
N GLY A 328 10.19 -30.92 -2.03
CA GLY A 328 9.24 -30.50 -3.07
C GLY A 328 9.47 -31.09 -4.47
N THR A 329 10.13 -32.24 -4.59
CA THR A 329 10.41 -32.86 -5.90
C THR A 329 9.21 -33.63 -6.45
N CYS A 330 8.90 -33.42 -7.74
CA CYS A 330 7.99 -34.28 -8.48
C CYS A 330 8.72 -35.40 -9.23
N ILE A 331 8.24 -36.63 -9.14
CA ILE A 331 8.79 -37.79 -9.85
C ILE A 331 7.74 -38.41 -10.76
N ARG A 332 8.12 -38.67 -12.03
CA ARG A 332 7.27 -39.40 -12.98
C ARG A 332 7.33 -40.88 -12.69
N THR A 333 6.18 -41.52 -12.80
CA THR A 333 6.00 -42.95 -12.51
C THR A 333 5.30 -43.69 -13.65
N ASP A 334 4.57 -42.98 -14.52
CA ASP A 334 3.91 -43.51 -15.73
C ASP A 334 3.19 -44.84 -15.49
N CYS A 335 2.42 -44.91 -14.39
CA CYS A 335 1.69 -46.09 -13.94
C CYS A 335 2.54 -47.36 -13.70
N SER A 336 3.86 -47.23 -13.59
CA SER A 336 4.84 -48.33 -13.58
C SER A 336 5.58 -48.47 -12.24
N VAL A 337 5.13 -47.78 -11.19
CA VAL A 337 5.77 -47.78 -9.88
C VAL A 337 4.76 -48.15 -8.80
N ALA A 338 4.98 -49.28 -8.12
CA ALA A 338 4.09 -49.75 -7.07
C ALA A 338 4.67 -49.60 -5.65
N SER A 339 5.97 -49.33 -5.50
CA SER A 339 6.58 -49.02 -4.19
C SER A 339 7.80 -48.10 -4.25
N LEU A 340 8.13 -47.50 -3.10
CA LEU A 340 9.32 -46.67 -2.87
C LEU A 340 10.23 -47.36 -1.86
N ASP A 341 11.46 -47.62 -2.28
CA ASP A 341 12.56 -48.11 -1.44
C ASP A 341 13.38 -46.89 -0.99
N ILE A 342 13.10 -46.39 0.21
CA ILE A 342 13.60 -45.10 0.70
C ILE A 342 14.86 -45.31 1.54
N SER A 343 15.96 -44.66 1.17
CA SER A 343 17.24 -44.72 1.89
C SER A 343 17.11 -44.15 3.30
N PRO A 344 17.86 -44.67 4.30
CA PRO A 344 18.01 -44.02 5.60
C PRO A 344 18.79 -42.69 5.52
N GLU A 345 19.57 -42.49 4.46
CA GLU A 345 20.46 -41.34 4.25
C GLU A 345 19.71 -40.10 3.70
N GLY A 346 20.13 -38.90 4.11
CA GLY A 346 19.60 -37.61 3.63
C GLY A 346 19.17 -36.63 4.73
N TYR A 347 19.20 -35.33 4.42
CA TYR A 347 18.92 -34.23 5.35
C TYR A 347 17.41 -33.89 5.39
N CYS A 348 16.68 -34.61 6.24
CA CYS A 348 15.27 -34.34 6.54
C CYS A 348 15.16 -34.28 8.08
N PRO A 349 15.48 -33.13 8.70
CA PRO A 349 15.92 -33.07 10.11
C PRO A 349 14.83 -33.45 11.11
N ASP A 350 13.55 -33.29 10.76
CA ASP A 350 12.47 -33.36 11.74
C ASP A 350 11.20 -34.10 11.29
N GLY A 351 11.03 -34.58 10.05
CA GLY A 351 9.70 -35.04 9.62
C GLY A 351 9.67 -36.13 8.57
N GLN A 352 8.58 -36.89 8.59
CA GLN A 352 8.28 -37.98 7.67
C GLN A 352 8.22 -37.47 6.21
N ILE A 353 8.26 -38.38 5.24
CA ILE A 353 8.16 -38.03 3.83
C ILE A 353 6.68 -38.03 3.45
N GLN A 354 6.14 -36.88 3.06
CA GLN A 354 4.79 -36.80 2.49
C GLN A 354 4.84 -37.11 0.99
N ILE A 355 3.93 -37.98 0.55
CA ILE A 355 3.79 -38.48 -0.81
C ILE A 355 2.42 -38.06 -1.34
N SER A 356 2.37 -37.20 -2.35
CA SER A 356 1.11 -36.80 -3.02
C SER A 356 0.98 -37.45 -4.39
N TYR A 357 -0.21 -37.95 -4.74
CA TYR A 357 -0.48 -38.73 -5.95
C TYR A 357 -1.19 -37.89 -7.02
N TRP A 358 -0.70 -37.92 -8.26
CA TRP A 358 -1.19 -37.05 -9.34
C TRP A 358 -1.50 -37.80 -10.64
N GLU A 359 -2.56 -37.37 -11.33
CA GLU A 359 -3.08 -37.96 -12.56
C GLU A 359 -2.12 -37.89 -13.74
N LYS A 360 -1.46 -36.75 -13.95
CA LYS A 360 -0.57 -36.52 -15.09
C LYS A 360 0.90 -36.53 -14.67
N PRO A 361 1.82 -36.75 -15.62
CA PRO A 361 3.24 -36.48 -15.41
C PRO A 361 3.47 -35.06 -14.87
N ASP A 362 4.60 -34.85 -14.22
CA ASP A 362 5.00 -33.54 -13.65
C ASP A 362 4.08 -33.02 -12.54
N CYS A 363 3.34 -33.91 -11.89
CA CYS A 363 2.48 -33.60 -10.74
C CYS A 363 1.40 -32.57 -11.07
N THR A 364 0.82 -32.71 -12.25
CA THR A 364 -0.29 -31.89 -12.76
C THR A 364 -1.56 -32.71 -12.93
N GLY A 365 -2.66 -32.05 -13.30
CA GLY A 365 -3.96 -32.70 -13.45
C GLY A 365 -4.63 -32.99 -12.11
N LYS A 366 -5.50 -34.00 -12.06
CA LYS A 366 -6.25 -34.32 -10.85
C LYS A 366 -5.32 -34.84 -9.74
N TRP A 367 -5.44 -34.25 -8.56
CA TRP A 367 -4.82 -34.74 -7.33
C TRP A 367 -5.69 -35.84 -6.71
N PHE A 368 -5.07 -36.97 -6.36
CA PHE A 368 -5.80 -38.14 -5.82
C PHE A 368 -5.71 -38.27 -4.29
N GLY A 369 -4.90 -37.45 -3.64
CA GLY A 369 -4.64 -37.55 -2.22
C GLY A 369 -3.17 -37.68 -1.92
N TYR A 370 -2.86 -38.03 -0.68
CA TYR A 370 -1.50 -38.12 -0.18
C TYR A 370 -1.37 -39.16 0.92
N GLY A 371 -0.13 -39.46 1.31
CA GLY A 371 0.20 -40.30 2.46
C GLY A 371 1.61 -40.00 2.96
N TYR A 372 2.08 -40.82 3.90
CA TYR A 372 3.40 -40.65 4.52
C TYR A 372 4.24 -41.92 4.42
N ALA A 373 5.56 -41.73 4.52
CA ALA A 373 6.56 -42.78 4.67
C ALA A 373 7.70 -42.31 5.56
N ASN A 374 8.47 -43.27 6.12
CA ASN A 374 9.69 -42.96 6.85
C ASN A 374 10.92 -43.30 6.01
N LYS A 375 12.03 -42.63 6.30
CA LYS A 375 13.35 -43.02 5.75
C LYS A 375 13.72 -44.43 6.20
N GLY A 376 14.48 -45.13 5.36
CA GLY A 376 14.92 -46.51 5.63
C GLY A 376 13.81 -47.56 5.54
N GLN A 377 12.63 -47.22 5.00
CA GLN A 377 11.50 -48.15 4.88
C GLN A 377 11.05 -48.32 3.43
N CYS A 378 10.55 -49.54 3.14
CA CYS A 378 9.78 -49.80 1.94
C CYS A 378 8.35 -49.25 2.10
N ARG A 379 7.90 -48.46 1.13
CA ARG A 379 6.54 -47.91 1.09
C ARG A 379 5.77 -48.41 -0.13
N ARG A 380 4.76 -49.25 0.10
CA ARG A 380 3.74 -49.58 -0.92
C ARG A 380 2.93 -48.34 -1.30
N LEU A 381 2.76 -48.09 -2.59
CA LEU A 381 2.02 -46.93 -3.08
C LEU A 381 0.52 -47.22 -3.24
N TRP A 382 -0.29 -46.16 -3.14
CA TRP A 382 -1.75 -46.25 -3.31
C TRP A 382 -2.13 -46.84 -4.67
N ALA A 383 -3.17 -47.68 -4.72
CA ALA A 383 -3.62 -48.35 -5.94
C ALA A 383 -2.52 -49.13 -6.71
N GLU A 384 -1.46 -49.54 -6.01
CA GLU A 384 -0.34 -50.31 -6.57
C GLU A 384 0.31 -49.68 -7.80
N GLY A 385 0.26 -48.34 -7.91
CA GLY A 385 0.88 -47.63 -9.05
C GLY A 385 -0.02 -47.39 -10.25
N TRP A 386 -1.13 -48.12 -10.41
CA TRP A 386 -1.90 -48.12 -11.66
C TRP A 386 -2.77 -46.88 -11.90
N LYS A 387 -3.02 -46.08 -10.86
CA LYS A 387 -3.98 -44.97 -10.90
C LYS A 387 -3.35 -43.58 -10.94
N PHE A 388 -2.03 -43.45 -10.95
CA PHE A 388 -1.34 -42.16 -10.97
C PHE A 388 -0.12 -42.22 -11.88
N LYS A 389 0.27 -41.06 -12.43
CA LYS A 389 1.44 -40.94 -13.33
C LYS A 389 2.60 -40.16 -12.70
N ALA A 390 2.37 -39.48 -11.58
CA ALA A 390 3.43 -38.79 -10.86
C ALA A 390 3.21 -38.79 -9.34
N LEU A 391 4.31 -38.62 -8.62
CA LEU A 391 4.34 -38.43 -7.16
C LEU A 391 5.05 -37.12 -6.82
N HIS A 392 4.48 -36.32 -5.93
CA HIS A 392 5.16 -35.17 -5.35
C HIS A 392 5.63 -35.51 -3.94
N LEU A 393 6.91 -35.29 -3.67
CA LEU A 393 7.59 -35.73 -2.44
C LEU A 393 8.17 -34.53 -1.68
N ARG A 394 7.91 -34.47 -0.38
CA ARG A 394 8.47 -33.43 0.51
C ARG A 394 8.70 -33.94 1.93
N CYS A 395 9.57 -33.27 2.67
CA CYS A 395 9.75 -33.44 4.11
C CYS A 395 8.59 -32.76 4.86
N ALA A 396 7.75 -33.51 5.56
CA ALA A 396 6.67 -32.98 6.38
C ALA A 396 6.24 -33.98 7.47
N LYS A 397 6.05 -33.52 8.72
CA LYS A 397 5.48 -34.37 9.77
C LYS A 397 4.00 -34.66 9.51
N LYS A 398 3.59 -35.90 9.78
CA LYS A 398 2.17 -36.29 9.68
C LYS A 398 1.31 -35.57 10.73
N GLU A 399 1.88 -35.26 11.88
CA GLU A 399 1.22 -34.62 13.02
C GLU A 399 1.07 -33.11 12.86
N GLU A 400 1.81 -32.51 11.91
CA GLU A 400 1.74 -31.09 11.57
C GLU A 400 0.75 -30.81 10.44
N ASP A 401 0.22 -31.87 9.83
CA ASP A 401 -0.77 -31.77 8.78
C ASP A 401 -2.12 -31.26 9.31
N CYS A 402 -2.71 -30.31 8.59
CA CYS A 402 -4.01 -29.71 8.92
C CYS A 402 -5.12 -30.76 9.03
N VAL A 403 -5.02 -31.86 8.29
CA VAL A 403 -5.95 -33.00 8.37
C VAL A 403 -5.79 -33.79 9.66
N SER A 404 -4.55 -34.02 10.12
CA SER A 404 -4.27 -34.73 11.39
C SER A 404 -4.58 -33.87 12.61
N ARG A 405 -4.42 -32.55 12.50
CA ARG A 405 -4.75 -31.58 13.56
C ARG A 405 -6.24 -31.23 13.65
N ARG A 406 -7.08 -31.75 12.74
CA ARG A 406 -8.51 -31.38 12.57
C ARG A 406 -8.74 -29.88 12.38
N THR A 407 -7.75 -29.17 11.84
CA THR A 407 -7.80 -27.74 11.54
C THR A 407 -7.95 -27.53 10.03
N TYR A 408 -8.99 -28.10 9.43
CA TYR A 408 -9.24 -27.94 8.00
C TYR A 408 -9.94 -26.61 7.73
N ASN A 409 -9.17 -25.56 7.41
CA ASN A 409 -9.67 -24.39 6.70
C ASN A 409 -9.16 -24.43 5.26
N ARG A 410 -10.07 -24.26 4.30
CA ARG A 410 -9.91 -24.56 2.87
C ARG A 410 -8.98 -23.59 2.11
N SER A 411 -8.24 -22.73 2.80
CA SER A 411 -7.52 -21.56 2.26
C SER A 411 -6.07 -21.82 1.82
N GLU A 412 -5.45 -22.94 2.18
CA GLU A 412 -4.00 -23.13 1.94
C GLU A 412 -3.63 -23.97 0.70
N ALA A 413 -4.59 -24.47 -0.08
CA ALA A 413 -4.30 -25.35 -1.22
C ALA A 413 -4.02 -24.63 -2.57
N ALA A 414 -4.12 -23.30 -2.64
CA ALA A 414 -4.06 -22.56 -3.91
C ALA A 414 -2.64 -22.15 -4.36
N ALA A 415 -1.59 -22.38 -3.56
CA ALA A 415 -0.25 -21.85 -3.81
C ALA A 415 0.63 -22.68 -4.78
N SER A 416 0.12 -23.73 -5.44
CA SER A 416 0.94 -24.65 -6.27
C SER A 416 0.67 -24.59 -7.78
N VAL A 417 -0.20 -23.71 -8.28
CA VAL A 417 -0.63 -23.74 -9.70
C VAL A 417 0.08 -22.71 -10.61
N LEU A 418 0.93 -21.84 -10.07
CA LEU A 418 1.61 -20.77 -10.84
C LEU A 418 2.94 -21.16 -11.50
N GLY A 419 3.37 -22.43 -11.43
CA GLY A 419 4.67 -22.89 -11.94
C GLY A 419 4.72 -23.36 -13.41
N MET A 420 3.62 -23.30 -14.18
CA MET A 420 3.54 -23.88 -15.54
C MET A 420 3.15 -22.85 -16.62
N ALA A 421 3.68 -21.62 -16.54
CA ALA A 421 3.52 -20.62 -17.59
C ALA A 421 4.84 -20.20 -18.27
N ASP A 422 5.98 -20.82 -17.93
CA ASP A 422 7.31 -20.34 -18.35
C ASP A 422 8.02 -21.20 -19.41
N LEU A 423 7.28 -22.12 -20.07
CA LEU A 423 7.86 -23.05 -21.05
C LEU A 423 7.39 -22.86 -22.50
N VAL A 424 6.63 -21.80 -22.80
CA VAL A 424 6.21 -21.47 -24.19
C VAL A 424 6.91 -20.22 -24.76
N SER A 425 7.70 -19.48 -23.97
CA SER A 425 8.30 -18.20 -24.41
C SER A 425 9.77 -18.28 -24.85
N ARG A 426 10.29 -19.47 -25.19
CA ARG A 426 11.67 -19.64 -25.68
C ARG A 426 11.79 -20.52 -26.93
N SER A 427 10.99 -20.23 -27.94
CA SER A 427 11.38 -20.54 -29.32
C SER A 427 10.54 -19.70 -30.27
N LEU A 428 11.13 -18.66 -30.86
CA LEU A 428 10.92 -18.19 -32.24
C LEU A 428 11.42 -16.74 -32.37
N VAL A 429 12.75 -16.60 -32.38
CA VAL A 429 13.40 -15.55 -33.16
C VAL A 429 13.85 -16.20 -34.45
N THR A 430 13.01 -16.13 -35.48
CA THR A 430 13.45 -16.13 -36.88
C THR A 430 12.37 -15.49 -37.73
N ARG A 431 12.71 -14.34 -38.31
CA ARG A 431 11.94 -13.64 -39.34
C ARG A 431 11.64 -14.58 -40.52
N SER A 432 10.40 -14.60 -40.99
CA SER A 432 10.13 -14.74 -42.43
C SER A 432 8.72 -14.27 -42.78
N ALA A 433 8.60 -13.62 -43.93
CA ALA A 433 7.42 -12.94 -44.43
C ALA A 433 6.32 -13.94 -44.84
N ALA A 434 5.30 -14.13 -43.98
CA ALA A 434 4.08 -14.87 -44.32
C ALA A 434 2.86 -14.50 -43.45
N PHE A 435 2.83 -13.31 -42.84
CA PHE A 435 1.80 -12.94 -41.85
C PHE A 435 0.68 -12.03 -42.37
N THR A 436 0.59 -11.80 -43.68
CA THR A 436 -0.37 -10.85 -44.26
C THR A 436 -1.62 -11.48 -44.89
N THR A 437 -1.74 -12.81 -44.94
CA THR A 437 -2.82 -13.48 -45.68
C THR A 437 -3.85 -14.23 -44.83
N PHE A 438 -3.69 -14.27 -43.49
CA PHE A 438 -4.65 -14.96 -42.61
C PHE A 438 -5.68 -14.03 -41.94
N PHE A 439 -5.52 -12.71 -42.10
CA PHE A 439 -6.41 -11.70 -41.46
C PHE A 439 -7.70 -11.39 -42.23
N PHE A 440 -7.94 -12.00 -43.39
CA PHE A 440 -9.09 -11.69 -44.25
C PHE A 440 -10.20 -12.76 -44.30
N LEU A 441 -10.12 -13.84 -43.50
CA LEU A 441 -11.10 -14.94 -43.53
C LEU A 441 -11.91 -15.15 -42.23
N LEU A 442 -11.78 -14.26 -41.23
CA LEU A 442 -12.58 -14.30 -39.99
C LEU A 442 -13.63 -13.19 -39.89
N ALA A 443 -13.79 -12.35 -40.93
CA ALA A 443 -14.76 -11.25 -40.94
C ALA A 443 -16.15 -11.62 -41.48
N SER A 444 -16.46 -12.91 -41.61
CA SER A 444 -17.74 -13.39 -42.19
C SER A 444 -18.33 -14.60 -41.47
N LEU A 445 -18.20 -14.65 -40.14
CA LEU A 445 -19.06 -15.48 -39.30
C LEU A 445 -19.96 -14.55 -38.47
N PRO A 446 -21.28 -14.76 -38.44
CA PRO A 446 -22.16 -14.01 -37.56
C PRO A 446 -21.73 -14.28 -36.11
N PHE A 447 -21.31 -13.24 -35.42
CA PHE A 447 -21.04 -13.29 -33.98
C PHE A 447 -22.33 -13.65 -33.26
N THR A 448 -22.50 -14.91 -32.89
CA THR A 448 -23.23 -15.23 -31.67
C THR A 448 -22.32 -14.83 -30.52
N ALA A 449 -22.60 -13.69 -29.89
CA ALA A 449 -21.92 -13.26 -28.68
C ALA A 449 -22.12 -14.33 -27.58
N SER A 450 -21.16 -15.25 -27.45
CA SER A 450 -21.05 -16.04 -26.23
C SER A 450 -20.51 -15.10 -25.16
N SER A 451 -21.35 -14.78 -24.17
CA SER A 451 -20.98 -14.06 -22.95
C SER A 451 -19.62 -14.52 -22.40
N VAL A 452 -18.61 -13.65 -22.43
CA VAL A 452 -17.26 -13.97 -21.96
C VAL A 452 -17.13 -13.51 -20.51
N VAL A 453 -17.04 -14.47 -19.58
CA VAL A 453 -16.71 -14.18 -18.17
C VAL A 453 -15.25 -13.71 -18.09
N ASP A 454 -15.02 -12.50 -17.60
CA ASP A 454 -13.65 -12.00 -17.38
C ASP A 454 -12.99 -12.74 -16.21
N LEU A 455 -12.01 -13.61 -16.52
CA LEU A 455 -11.31 -14.43 -15.54
C LEU A 455 -10.28 -13.66 -14.71
N ARG A 456 -9.99 -12.39 -15.03
CA ARG A 456 -9.06 -11.57 -14.25
C ARG A 456 -9.67 -11.23 -12.89
N PRO A 457 -8.86 -11.23 -11.81
CA PRO A 457 -9.34 -10.78 -10.51
C PRO A 457 -9.67 -9.28 -10.54
N ALA A 458 -10.74 -8.90 -9.87
CA ALA A 458 -11.02 -7.51 -9.54
C ALA A 458 -10.14 -7.11 -8.35
N ILE A 459 -9.41 -5.99 -8.47
CA ILE A 459 -8.47 -5.53 -7.44
C ILE A 459 -9.04 -4.30 -6.75
N GLY A 460 -9.16 -4.39 -5.43
CA GLY A 460 -9.68 -3.32 -4.59
C GLY A 460 -8.64 -2.85 -3.58
N PHE A 461 -8.37 -1.55 -3.56
CA PHE A 461 -7.48 -0.92 -2.59
C PHE A 461 -8.30 -0.03 -1.65
N ASP A 462 -8.02 -0.13 -0.37
CA ASP A 462 -8.54 0.74 0.67
C ASP A 462 -7.41 1.62 1.21
N LEU A 463 -7.65 2.93 1.23
CA LEU A 463 -6.79 3.95 1.81
C LEU A 463 -7.39 4.38 3.16
N GLY A 464 -7.35 3.48 4.15
CA GLY A 464 -7.92 3.68 5.47
C GLY A 464 -7.20 4.75 6.32
N GLN A 465 -7.80 5.10 7.46
CA GLN A 465 -7.34 6.20 8.33
C GLN A 465 -5.87 6.13 8.79
N SER A 466 -5.32 4.93 8.97
CA SER A 466 -3.95 4.74 9.52
C SER A 466 -3.14 3.69 8.78
N TYR A 467 -3.77 2.91 7.91
CA TYR A 467 -3.15 1.88 7.07
C TYR A 467 -3.95 1.75 5.77
N GLY A 468 -3.32 1.19 4.73
CA GLY A 468 -4.00 0.77 3.52
C GLY A 468 -4.14 -0.76 3.44
N THR A 469 -5.17 -1.26 2.78
CA THR A 469 -5.32 -2.69 2.46
C THR A 469 -5.60 -2.95 0.99
N ALA A 470 -5.28 -4.15 0.53
CA ALA A 470 -5.54 -4.59 -0.84
C ALA A 470 -6.12 -6.00 -0.89
N VAL A 471 -7.10 -6.21 -1.77
CA VAL A 471 -7.79 -7.48 -1.98
C VAL A 471 -7.96 -7.79 -3.47
N ALA A 472 -7.80 -9.05 -3.83
CA ALA A 472 -8.23 -9.61 -5.12
C ALA A 472 -9.52 -10.42 -4.95
N HIS A 473 -10.52 -10.13 -5.77
CA HIS A 473 -11.76 -10.90 -5.88
C HIS A 473 -11.83 -11.62 -7.23
N PHE A 474 -11.85 -12.96 -7.20
CA PHE A 474 -11.86 -13.80 -8.40
C PHE A 474 -13.30 -14.08 -8.88
N SER A 475 -13.45 -14.45 -10.15
CA SER A 475 -14.75 -14.82 -10.75
C SER A 475 -15.41 -16.04 -10.11
N ASN A 476 -14.63 -16.91 -9.47
CA ASN A 476 -15.13 -18.08 -8.74
C ASN A 476 -15.57 -17.76 -7.29
N GLY A 477 -15.60 -16.48 -6.89
CA GLY A 477 -15.94 -16.05 -5.54
C GLY A 477 -14.80 -16.12 -4.53
N THR A 478 -13.60 -16.57 -4.93
CA THR A 478 -12.44 -16.56 -4.03
C THR A 478 -12.01 -15.13 -3.76
N VAL A 479 -11.71 -14.84 -2.50
CA VAL A 479 -11.17 -13.56 -2.05
C VAL A 479 -9.76 -13.80 -1.50
N LEU A 480 -8.77 -13.10 -2.05
CA LEU A 480 -7.37 -13.17 -1.61
C LEU A 480 -6.95 -11.82 -1.04
N LYS A 481 -6.49 -11.83 0.22
CA LYS A 481 -5.87 -10.67 0.87
C LYS A 481 -4.48 -10.48 0.27
N LEU A 482 -4.21 -9.31 -0.28
CA LEU A 482 -2.97 -9.04 -1.03
C LEU A 482 -1.95 -8.27 -0.20
N ALA A 483 -2.39 -7.23 0.49
CA ALA A 483 -1.48 -6.38 1.25
C ALA A 483 -2.20 -5.68 2.40
N LYS A 484 -1.44 -5.41 3.46
CA LYS A 484 -1.74 -4.39 4.46
C LYS A 484 -0.47 -3.59 4.66
N VAL A 485 -0.57 -2.27 4.56
CA VAL A 485 0.57 -1.36 4.62
C VAL A 485 0.26 -0.27 5.63
N GLU A 486 1.13 -0.11 6.62
CA GLU A 486 1.00 0.96 7.61
C GLU A 486 1.17 2.34 6.95
N GLY A 487 0.31 3.28 7.33
CA GLY A 487 0.36 4.66 6.86
C GLY A 487 1.53 5.42 7.47
N SER A 488 2.25 6.18 6.66
CA SER A 488 3.26 7.12 7.17
C SER A 488 2.59 8.22 8.00
N GLN A 489 3.33 8.86 8.91
CA GLN A 489 2.82 10.03 9.65
C GLN A 489 2.32 11.13 8.70
N ARG A 490 3.00 11.28 7.55
CA ARG A 490 2.62 12.22 6.50
C ARG A 490 1.27 11.88 5.86
N TYR A 491 1.03 10.60 5.61
CA TYR A 491 -0.24 10.10 5.07
C TYR A 491 -1.39 10.31 6.08
N GLN A 492 -1.17 9.96 7.34
CA GLN A 492 -2.15 10.12 8.41
C GLN A 492 -2.52 11.59 8.63
N ALA A 493 -1.51 12.47 8.71
CA ALA A 493 -1.71 13.91 8.85
C ALA A 493 -2.44 14.52 7.64
N PHE A 494 -2.15 14.04 6.43
CA PHE A 494 -2.83 14.48 5.22
C PHE A 494 -4.32 14.10 5.24
N LEU A 495 -4.66 12.84 5.52
CA LEU A 495 -6.06 12.41 5.64
C LEU A 495 -6.81 13.21 6.71
N GLN A 496 -6.18 13.42 7.87
CA GLN A 496 -6.77 14.20 8.95
C GLN A 496 -7.03 15.65 8.53
N SER A 497 -6.06 16.29 7.86
CA SER A 497 -6.20 17.67 7.36
C SER A 497 -7.34 17.81 6.36
N GLU A 498 -7.48 16.87 5.43
CA GLU A 498 -8.54 16.91 4.42
C GLU A 498 -9.94 16.73 5.03
N LEU A 499 -10.07 15.83 6.00
CA LEU A 499 -11.30 15.65 6.76
C LEU A 499 -11.66 16.87 7.62
N GLN A 500 -10.65 17.55 8.19
CA GLN A 500 -10.86 18.76 8.98
C GLN A 500 -11.37 19.93 8.12
N LYS A 501 -10.77 20.17 6.96
CA LYS A 501 -11.21 21.23 6.02
C LYS A 501 -12.68 21.07 5.63
N GLN A 502 -13.13 19.84 5.43
CA GLN A 502 -14.54 19.54 5.14
C GLN A 502 -15.50 19.96 6.27
N GLN A 503 -15.04 19.98 7.53
CA GLN A 503 -15.88 20.38 8.66
C GLN A 503 -15.96 21.90 8.84
N GLU A 504 -14.88 22.62 8.53
CA GLU A 504 -14.80 24.08 8.66
C GLU A 504 -15.62 24.79 7.55
N ALA A 505 -15.72 24.17 6.38
CA ALA A 505 -16.60 24.61 5.30
C ALA A 505 -18.01 24.04 5.49
N TRP A 506 -18.95 24.83 6.02
CA TRP A 506 -20.36 24.46 6.09
C TRP A 506 -20.86 24.03 4.70
N TRP A 507 -21.22 22.76 4.54
CA TRP A 507 -22.00 22.17 3.43
C TRP A 507 -21.74 22.72 2.01
N TYR A 508 -20.98 21.94 1.22
CA TYR A 508 -20.53 22.20 -0.15
C TYR A 508 -19.73 23.51 -0.33
N PRO A 509 -18.40 23.44 -0.54
CA PRO A 509 -17.65 24.62 -0.93
C PRO A 509 -18.26 25.18 -2.23
N SER A 510 -18.45 26.49 -2.27
CA SER A 510 -18.98 27.18 -3.44
C SER A 510 -18.06 26.95 -4.64
N HIS A 511 -18.62 27.01 -5.86
CA HIS A 511 -17.81 26.91 -7.08
C HIS A 511 -16.63 27.91 -7.10
N ALA A 512 -16.80 29.08 -6.48
CA ALA A 512 -15.76 30.10 -6.38
C ALA A 512 -14.63 29.70 -5.42
N GLU A 513 -14.94 29.04 -4.29
CA GLU A 513 -13.93 28.52 -3.35
C GLU A 513 -13.12 27.40 -3.99
N ILE A 514 -13.78 26.46 -4.67
CA ILE A 514 -13.11 25.37 -5.41
C ILE A 514 -12.19 25.95 -6.49
N GLN A 515 -12.68 26.90 -7.29
CA GLN A 515 -11.86 27.56 -8.33
C GLN A 515 -10.68 28.36 -7.74
N ARG A 516 -10.84 28.95 -6.56
CA ARG A 516 -9.79 29.71 -5.89
C ARG A 516 -8.71 28.80 -5.32
N GLU A 517 -9.09 27.67 -4.73
CA GLU A 517 -8.15 26.63 -4.31
C GLU A 517 -7.42 26.03 -5.52
N ASP A 518 -8.12 25.82 -6.63
CA ASP A 518 -7.53 25.31 -7.87
C ASP A 518 -6.55 26.27 -8.52
N LEU A 519 -6.92 27.55 -8.60
CA LEU A 519 -6.03 28.58 -9.10
C LEU A 519 -4.81 28.72 -8.18
N SER A 520 -5.01 28.72 -6.86
CA SER A 520 -3.92 28.69 -5.88
C SER A 520 -3.00 27.48 -6.11
N ARG A 521 -3.56 26.30 -6.34
CA ARG A 521 -2.82 25.06 -6.60
C ARG A 521 -2.05 25.10 -7.91
N LEU A 522 -2.68 25.51 -9.01
CA LEU A 522 -2.04 25.64 -10.32
C LEU A 522 -0.90 26.66 -10.28
N LEU A 523 -1.09 27.78 -9.58
CA LEU A 523 -0.06 28.78 -9.36
C LEU A 523 1.09 28.22 -8.51
N LYS A 524 0.80 27.51 -7.42
CA LYS A 524 1.79 26.82 -6.58
C LYS A 524 2.62 25.80 -7.37
N GLN A 525 1.96 25.00 -8.21
CA GLN A 525 2.61 24.01 -9.08
C GLN A 525 3.45 24.66 -10.19
N TYR A 526 2.96 25.74 -10.80
CA TYR A 526 3.67 26.48 -11.85
C TYR A 526 4.90 27.23 -11.29
N MET A 527 4.78 27.76 -10.08
CA MET A 527 5.87 28.48 -9.41
C MET A 527 6.85 27.56 -8.68
N GLY A 528 6.56 26.25 -8.57
CA GLY A 528 7.39 25.31 -7.80
C GLY A 528 7.37 25.58 -6.28
N ILE A 529 6.38 26.34 -5.80
CA ILE A 529 6.20 26.72 -4.40
C ILE A 529 4.96 25.98 -3.90
N GLY A 530 5.16 24.85 -3.23
CA GLY A 530 4.07 24.09 -2.64
C GLY A 530 4.62 22.96 -1.78
N GLY A 531 4.01 22.73 -0.61
CA GLY A 531 4.20 21.50 0.15
C GLY A 531 3.88 20.26 -0.72
N PRO A 532 4.13 19.03 -0.21
CA PRO A 532 3.86 17.82 -0.98
C PRO A 532 2.50 17.85 -1.64
N ASP A 533 2.44 17.64 -2.95
CA ASP A 533 1.20 17.37 -3.66
C ASP A 533 0.50 16.22 -2.92
N GLY A 534 -0.72 16.43 -2.41
CA GLY A 534 -1.49 15.39 -1.73
C GLY A 534 -1.59 14.10 -2.55
N ALA A 535 -1.52 14.21 -3.89
CA ALA A 535 -1.48 13.05 -4.78
C ALA A 535 -0.18 12.26 -4.67
N VAL A 536 0.95 12.90 -4.35
CA VAL A 536 2.23 12.23 -4.09
C VAL A 536 2.15 11.45 -2.77
N ILE A 537 1.57 12.03 -1.72
CA ILE A 537 1.39 11.35 -0.43
C ILE A 537 0.53 10.10 -0.61
N LEU A 538 -0.59 10.20 -1.33
CA LEU A 538 -1.43 9.06 -1.64
C LEU A 538 -0.73 8.06 -2.58
N ALA A 539 0.09 8.54 -3.52
CA ALA A 539 0.86 7.68 -4.41
C ALA A 539 1.89 6.82 -3.65
N GLU A 540 2.53 7.35 -2.60
CA GLU A 540 3.45 6.57 -1.76
C GLU A 540 2.76 5.33 -1.18
N MET A 541 1.55 5.50 -0.60
CA MET A 541 0.73 4.39 -0.10
C MET A 541 0.30 3.45 -1.24
N LEU A 542 -0.18 3.98 -2.36
CA LEU A 542 -0.62 3.18 -3.51
C LEU A 542 0.54 2.36 -4.13
N ILE A 543 1.75 2.91 -4.18
CA ILE A 543 2.96 2.19 -4.63
C ILE A 543 3.23 1.03 -3.68
N ALA A 544 3.22 1.27 -2.38
CA ALA A 544 3.46 0.22 -1.39
C ALA A 544 2.40 -0.90 -1.46
N LEU A 545 1.11 -0.55 -1.60
CA LEU A 545 0.02 -1.51 -1.79
C LEU A 545 0.16 -2.28 -3.10
N ARG A 546 0.50 -1.59 -4.20
CA ARG A 546 0.76 -2.21 -5.50
C ARG A 546 1.91 -3.20 -5.41
N THR A 547 3.08 -2.76 -4.97
CA THR A 547 4.29 -3.59 -4.90
C THR A 547 4.06 -4.82 -4.02
N SER A 548 3.41 -4.65 -2.88
CA SER A 548 3.06 -5.76 -1.99
C SER A 548 2.05 -6.73 -2.65
N SER A 549 1.05 -6.20 -3.36
CA SER A 549 0.06 -7.00 -4.07
C SER A 549 0.66 -7.78 -5.24
N GLU A 550 1.54 -7.16 -6.02
CA GLU A 550 2.26 -7.80 -7.14
C GLU A 550 3.19 -8.91 -6.64
N ALA A 551 3.82 -8.72 -5.48
CA ALA A 551 4.63 -9.74 -4.83
C ALA A 551 3.81 -10.96 -4.43
N VAL A 552 2.61 -10.78 -3.87
CA VAL A 552 1.71 -11.88 -3.50
C VAL A 552 1.14 -12.59 -4.73
N LEU A 553 0.80 -11.85 -5.79
CA LEU A 553 0.27 -12.42 -7.02
C LEU A 553 1.35 -13.06 -7.91
N GLY A 554 2.63 -12.75 -7.67
CA GLY A 554 3.75 -13.18 -8.53
C GLY A 554 3.68 -12.59 -9.94
N ALA A 555 2.90 -11.53 -10.14
CA ALA A 555 2.64 -10.91 -11.43
C ALA A 555 2.28 -9.42 -11.26
N PRO A 556 2.60 -8.56 -12.26
CA PRO A 556 2.11 -7.20 -12.28
C PRO A 556 0.58 -7.17 -12.23
N LEU A 557 0.00 -6.12 -11.62
CA LEU A 557 -1.45 -6.02 -11.54
C LEU A 557 -2.06 -5.94 -12.97
N PRO A 558 -2.91 -6.90 -13.37
CA PRO A 558 -3.29 -7.09 -14.77
C PRO A 558 -4.37 -6.11 -15.26
N ALA A 559 -4.98 -5.32 -14.37
CA ALA A 559 -6.15 -4.51 -14.68
C ALA A 559 -6.35 -3.41 -13.63
N THR A 560 -7.33 -2.57 -13.93
CA THR A 560 -7.76 -1.42 -13.18
C THR A 560 -7.98 -1.68 -11.69
N VAL A 561 -7.45 -0.80 -10.85
CA VAL A 561 -7.63 -0.83 -9.39
C VAL A 561 -8.73 0.16 -9.02
N VAL A 562 -9.70 -0.27 -8.22
CA VAL A 562 -10.71 0.62 -7.65
C VAL A 562 -10.31 0.96 -6.22
N ILE A 563 -10.45 2.24 -5.87
CA ILE A 563 -10.02 2.79 -4.59
C ILE A 563 -11.23 3.08 -3.73
N THR A 564 -11.12 2.73 -2.45
CA THR A 564 -11.98 3.24 -1.38
C THR A 564 -11.12 3.97 -0.35
N ALA A 565 -11.72 4.92 0.35
CA ALA A 565 -11.08 5.74 1.36
C ALA A 565 -12.15 6.34 2.30
N PRO A 566 -11.77 6.91 3.45
CA PRO A 566 -12.60 7.86 4.16
C PRO A 566 -13.19 8.89 3.20
N TYR A 567 -14.50 9.16 3.31
CA TYR A 567 -15.16 10.05 2.36
C TYR A 567 -14.76 11.51 2.60
N ILE A 568 -14.09 12.09 1.61
CA ILE A 568 -13.62 13.47 1.53
C ILE A 568 -14.31 14.18 0.37
N ILE A 569 -15.24 15.06 0.69
CA ILE A 569 -16.13 15.73 -0.27
C ILE A 569 -15.35 16.40 -1.40
N ALA A 570 -14.26 17.11 -1.08
CA ALA A 570 -13.43 17.84 -2.04
C ALA A 570 -12.90 16.94 -3.16
N TRP A 571 -12.47 15.72 -2.82
CA TRP A 571 -11.92 14.78 -3.79
C TRP A 571 -12.96 14.25 -4.78
N SER A 572 -14.25 14.22 -4.37
CA SER A 572 -15.35 13.83 -5.26
C SER A 572 -15.73 14.96 -6.24
N TYR A 573 -15.54 16.22 -5.86
CA TYR A 573 -15.83 17.38 -6.72
C TYR A 573 -14.77 17.61 -7.78
N GLU A 574 -13.50 17.34 -7.47
CA GLU A 574 -12.39 17.41 -8.41
C GLU A 574 -12.61 16.57 -9.69
N GLU A 575 -13.51 15.60 -9.66
CA GLU A 575 -13.92 14.80 -10.81
C GLU A 575 -14.60 15.63 -11.90
N THR A 576 -15.45 16.57 -11.51
CA THR A 576 -16.13 17.48 -12.44
C THR A 576 -15.15 18.45 -13.12
N LEU A 577 -13.97 18.62 -12.53
CA LEU A 577 -12.92 19.55 -12.95
C LEU A 577 -11.68 18.85 -13.55
N GLN A 578 -11.68 17.51 -13.71
CA GLN A 578 -10.57 16.70 -14.27
C GLN A 578 -9.24 16.76 -13.49
N ILE A 579 -9.29 17.02 -12.20
CA ILE A 579 -8.12 17.32 -11.35
C ILE A 579 -8.10 16.46 -10.06
N SER A 580 -8.58 15.22 -10.12
CA SER A 580 -8.68 14.36 -8.94
C SER A 580 -7.31 13.96 -8.35
N TYR A 581 -7.12 14.18 -7.04
CA TYR A 581 -6.00 13.67 -6.23
C TYR A 581 -5.83 12.16 -6.39
N ILE A 582 -6.92 11.40 -6.30
CA ILE A 582 -6.91 9.95 -6.43
C ILE A 582 -6.47 9.51 -7.83
N LYS A 583 -7.01 10.11 -8.90
CA LYS A 583 -6.58 9.79 -10.28
C LYS A 583 -5.11 10.14 -10.51
N ARG A 584 -4.64 11.28 -10.00
CA ARG A 584 -3.21 11.66 -10.07
C ARG A 584 -2.35 10.67 -9.29
N ALA A 585 -2.74 10.32 -8.07
CA ALA A 585 -2.04 9.38 -7.22
C ALA A 585 -1.93 7.99 -7.86
N GLN A 586 -3.02 7.48 -8.46
CA GLN A 586 -3.02 6.24 -9.24
C GLN A 586 -2.01 6.31 -10.39
N LYS A 587 -2.00 7.42 -11.14
CA LYS A 587 -1.06 7.60 -12.27
C LYS A 587 0.40 7.64 -11.79
N LEU A 588 0.68 8.36 -10.70
CA LEU A 588 2.00 8.41 -10.07
C LEU A 588 2.45 7.03 -9.55
N ALA A 589 1.52 6.22 -9.04
CA ALA A 589 1.76 4.85 -8.62
C ALA A 589 1.88 3.85 -9.79
N GLY A 590 1.74 4.30 -11.04
CA GLY A 590 1.76 3.47 -12.23
C GLY A 590 0.56 2.51 -12.34
N LEU A 591 -0.56 2.85 -11.71
CA LEU A 591 -1.82 2.11 -11.78
C LEU A 591 -2.67 2.61 -12.95
N ARG A 592 -3.42 1.70 -13.58
CA ARG A 592 -4.40 2.05 -14.62
C ARG A 592 -5.67 2.59 -13.97
N THR A 593 -6.15 3.74 -14.42
CA THR A 593 -7.41 4.34 -14.00
C THR A 593 -8.61 3.67 -14.68
N VAL A 594 -9.75 3.56 -13.99
CA VAL A 594 -10.97 3.07 -14.62
C VAL A 594 -11.55 4.18 -15.49
N LYS A 595 -11.81 3.89 -16.77
CA LYS A 595 -12.85 4.62 -17.51
C LYS A 595 -14.18 4.07 -17.03
N MET A 596 -14.60 4.57 -15.88
CA MET A 596 -15.88 4.26 -15.30
C MET A 596 -16.95 5.01 -16.09
N GLU A 597 -17.95 4.30 -16.61
CA GLU A 597 -19.10 4.92 -17.28
C GLU A 597 -19.80 5.91 -16.32
N SER A 598 -20.53 6.87 -16.88
CA SER A 598 -20.81 8.23 -16.37
C SER A 598 -21.43 8.42 -14.97
N MET A 599 -21.58 7.38 -14.15
CA MET A 599 -22.29 7.40 -12.87
C MET A 599 -21.48 6.98 -11.64
N THR A 600 -20.23 6.54 -11.79
CA THR A 600 -19.43 6.00 -10.66
C THR A 600 -18.34 6.96 -10.20
N PRO A 601 -18.18 7.18 -8.88
CA PRO A 601 -17.17 8.10 -8.35
C PRO A 601 -15.76 7.53 -8.49
N VAL A 602 -14.75 8.41 -8.52
CA VAL A 602 -13.32 8.06 -8.63
C VAL A 602 -12.82 7.22 -7.46
N TYR A 603 -13.40 7.44 -6.29
CA TYR A 603 -13.21 6.58 -5.12
C TYR A 603 -14.52 6.44 -4.36
N LEU A 604 -14.64 5.33 -3.64
CA LEU A 604 -15.84 4.98 -2.90
C LEU A 604 -15.66 5.22 -1.40
N SER A 605 -16.73 5.60 -0.69
CA SER A 605 -16.67 5.76 0.76
C SER A 605 -16.42 4.42 1.44
N GLU A 606 -15.57 4.42 2.46
CA GLU A 606 -15.26 3.23 3.26
C GLU A 606 -16.52 2.55 3.78
N ALA A 607 -17.53 3.32 4.22
CA ALA A 607 -18.80 2.78 4.69
C ALA A 607 -19.56 2.00 3.60
N ASN A 608 -19.71 2.56 2.39
CA ASN A 608 -20.41 1.88 1.29
C ASN A 608 -19.72 0.59 0.88
N THR A 609 -18.38 0.59 0.88
CA THR A 609 -17.62 -0.60 0.53
C THR A 609 -17.70 -1.65 1.62
N ILE A 610 -17.66 -1.28 2.90
CA ILE A 610 -17.91 -2.23 4.01
C ILE A 610 -19.32 -2.84 3.91
N LEU A 611 -20.35 -2.05 3.61
CA LEU A 611 -21.70 -2.58 3.41
C LEU A 611 -21.73 -3.60 2.26
N ALA A 612 -21.12 -3.28 1.12
CA ALA A 612 -21.03 -4.20 -0.01
C ALA A 612 -20.24 -5.48 0.30
N ALA A 613 -19.18 -5.39 1.11
CA ALA A 613 -18.42 -6.56 1.56
C ALA A 613 -19.26 -7.55 2.38
N ASN A 614 -20.34 -7.04 2.98
CA ASN A 614 -21.35 -7.77 3.74
C ASN A 614 -22.66 -7.96 2.97
N ARG A 615 -22.64 -7.78 1.63
CA ARG A 615 -23.81 -7.93 0.72
C ARG A 615 -24.99 -7.01 1.04
N ARG A 616 -24.72 -5.84 1.62
CA ARG A 616 -25.75 -4.83 1.90
C ARG A 616 -25.60 -3.66 0.95
N MET A 617 -26.73 -3.06 0.58
CA MET A 617 -26.78 -1.86 -0.26
C MET A 617 -26.06 -2.02 -1.60
N LEU A 618 -26.09 -3.23 -2.18
CA LEU A 618 -25.51 -3.48 -3.51
C LEU A 618 -26.34 -2.82 -4.62
N CYS A 619 -27.64 -2.71 -4.40
CA CYS A 619 -28.61 -2.08 -5.27
C CYS A 619 -28.57 -2.59 -6.72
N PRO A 620 -28.78 -3.90 -6.94
CA PRO A 620 -28.78 -4.49 -8.27
C PRO A 620 -29.82 -3.88 -9.22
N ASP A 621 -31.00 -3.48 -8.75
CA ASP A 621 -32.04 -2.86 -9.59
C ASP A 621 -31.57 -1.50 -10.11
N LEU A 622 -31.05 -0.64 -9.22
CA LEU A 622 -30.46 0.63 -9.63
C LEU A 622 -29.28 0.40 -10.59
N PHE A 623 -28.43 -0.58 -10.31
CA PHE A 623 -27.27 -0.88 -11.14
C PHE A 623 -27.67 -1.35 -12.55
N CYS A 624 -28.72 -2.17 -12.66
CA CYS A 624 -29.10 -2.82 -13.91
C CYS A 624 -30.15 -2.05 -14.73
N ASN A 625 -31.09 -1.36 -14.07
CA ASN A 625 -32.15 -0.57 -14.72
C ASN A 625 -31.83 0.93 -14.77
N GLY A 626 -30.87 1.40 -13.96
CA GLY A 626 -30.53 2.81 -13.86
C GLY A 626 -31.48 3.60 -12.95
N PRO A 627 -31.16 4.88 -12.69
CA PRO A 627 -31.83 5.70 -11.67
C PRO A 627 -33.26 6.11 -12.04
N GLU A 628 -33.61 6.04 -13.33
CA GLU A 628 -34.93 6.43 -13.83
C GLU A 628 -35.99 5.34 -13.67
N TRP A 629 -35.57 4.08 -13.50
CA TRP A 629 -36.43 2.89 -13.62
C TRP A 629 -36.36 1.96 -12.42
N THR A 630 -35.62 2.37 -11.39
CA THR A 630 -35.42 1.61 -10.16
C THR A 630 -36.56 1.84 -9.16
N ASN A 631 -36.98 0.77 -8.49
CA ASN A 631 -37.89 0.82 -7.34
C ASN A 631 -37.17 0.52 -6.02
N GLU A 632 -35.83 0.46 -6.02
CA GLU A 632 -35.06 0.17 -4.80
C GLU A 632 -35.19 1.29 -3.77
N ASN A 633 -35.46 0.90 -2.53
CA ASN A 633 -35.44 1.84 -1.43
C ASN A 633 -33.99 2.21 -1.05
N PHE A 634 -33.56 3.39 -1.49
CA PHE A 634 -32.26 3.98 -1.15
C PHE A 634 -32.08 4.29 0.33
N HIS A 635 -33.15 4.28 1.13
CA HIS A 635 -33.16 4.74 2.52
C HIS A 635 -33.42 3.61 3.53
N ARG A 636 -33.02 2.37 3.22
CA ARG A 636 -33.21 1.20 4.12
C ARG A 636 -32.73 1.43 5.56
N TYR A 637 -31.64 2.20 5.70
CA TYR A 637 -31.22 2.78 6.97
C TYR A 637 -31.12 4.30 6.79
N ASP A 638 -31.68 5.03 7.74
CA ASP A 638 -31.61 6.50 7.70
C ASP A 638 -30.17 6.98 7.94
N VAL A 639 -29.44 6.30 8.83
CA VAL A 639 -28.10 6.68 9.24
C VAL A 639 -27.18 5.46 9.35
N VAL A 640 -26.04 5.51 8.67
CA VAL A 640 -24.89 4.62 8.87
C VAL A 640 -23.88 5.37 9.74
N TYR A 641 -23.63 4.83 10.93
CA TYR A 641 -22.58 5.32 11.83
C TYR A 641 -21.36 4.40 11.72
N LEU A 642 -20.36 4.82 10.95
CA LEU A 642 -19.12 4.08 10.80
C LEU A 642 -18.21 4.36 12.00
N VAL A 643 -17.73 3.30 12.63
CA VAL A 643 -16.75 3.29 13.71
C VAL A 643 -15.59 2.40 13.28
N SER A 644 -14.57 2.99 12.66
CA SER A 644 -13.35 2.30 12.25
C SER A 644 -12.31 2.47 13.36
N LEU A 645 -11.87 1.38 13.99
CA LEU A 645 -10.89 1.41 15.08
C LEU A 645 -9.63 0.67 14.65
N THR A 646 -8.48 1.31 14.84
CA THR A 646 -7.17 0.72 14.57
C THR A 646 -6.28 0.74 15.80
N ASN A 647 -5.06 0.22 15.67
CA ASN A 647 -4.07 0.33 16.72
C ASN A 647 -3.61 1.79 16.92
N HIS A 648 -3.80 2.65 15.92
CA HIS A 648 -3.27 4.01 15.90
C HIS A 648 -4.33 5.09 16.16
N SER A 649 -5.57 4.88 15.69
CA SER A 649 -6.61 5.90 15.76
C SER A 649 -8.01 5.33 15.69
N LEU A 650 -8.98 6.20 16.00
CA LEU A 650 -10.40 5.99 15.78
C LEU A 650 -10.88 6.91 14.65
N TYR A 651 -11.53 6.35 13.65
CA TYR A 651 -12.24 7.11 12.61
C TYR A 651 -13.73 6.91 12.78
N THR A 652 -14.46 8.00 12.84
CA THR A 652 -15.91 7.97 12.86
C THR A 652 -16.50 8.86 11.79
N SER A 653 -17.60 8.43 11.19
CA SER A 653 -18.37 9.25 10.25
C SER A 653 -19.84 8.85 10.27
N PHE A 654 -20.69 9.77 9.83
CA PHE A 654 -22.12 9.55 9.64
C PHE A 654 -22.45 9.78 8.19
N GLN A 655 -23.26 8.91 7.59
CA GLN A 655 -23.81 9.11 6.26
C GLN A 655 -25.17 8.45 6.16
N ILE A 656 -25.99 8.86 5.19
CA ILE A 656 -27.19 8.10 4.83
C ILE A 656 -26.72 6.83 4.12
N SER A 657 -27.44 5.74 4.33
CA SER A 657 -27.19 4.52 3.56
C SER A 657 -27.40 4.82 2.07
N THR A 658 -26.42 4.56 1.22
CA THR A 658 -26.58 4.68 -0.23
C THR A 658 -26.06 3.44 -0.91
N CYS A 659 -26.48 3.26 -2.16
CA CYS A 659 -26.01 2.15 -2.98
C CYS A 659 -24.49 2.18 -3.17
N PHE A 660 -23.90 1.00 -3.30
CA PHE A 660 -22.45 0.84 -3.41
C PHE A 660 -21.81 1.79 -4.43
N PHE A 661 -22.41 1.94 -5.62
CA PHE A 661 -21.87 2.79 -6.70
C PHE A 661 -22.26 4.27 -6.61
N TRP A 662 -23.07 4.65 -5.62
CA TRP A 662 -23.57 6.01 -5.47
C TRP A 662 -22.66 6.83 -4.54
N PRO A 663 -22.36 8.10 -4.87
CA PRO A 663 -21.55 8.93 -4.00
C PRO A 663 -22.22 9.14 -2.64
N ALA A 664 -21.46 9.03 -1.55
CA ALA A 664 -21.93 9.26 -0.18
C ALA A 664 -22.06 10.76 0.13
N ARG A 665 -22.85 11.50 -0.67
CA ARG A 665 -23.02 12.97 -0.59
C ARG A 665 -23.51 13.49 0.77
N SER A 666 -24.03 12.60 1.62
CA SER A 666 -24.51 12.88 2.98
C SER A 666 -23.49 12.55 4.07
N ALA A 667 -22.26 12.18 3.71
CA ALA A 667 -21.22 11.90 4.68
C ALA A 667 -20.75 13.17 5.39
N GLN A 668 -20.85 13.14 6.72
CA GLN A 668 -20.62 14.26 7.61
C GLN A 668 -19.89 13.81 8.87
N LEU A 669 -19.34 14.77 9.60
CA LEU A 669 -18.69 14.55 10.89
C LEU A 669 -17.60 13.46 10.83
N GLY A 670 -16.89 13.37 9.71
CA GLY A 670 -15.75 12.46 9.52
C GLY A 670 -14.53 12.93 10.31
N THR A 671 -14.13 12.24 11.37
CA THR A 671 -12.99 12.61 12.23
C THR A 671 -12.07 11.44 12.48
N ILE A 672 -10.76 11.67 12.42
CA ILE A 672 -9.72 10.74 12.89
C ILE A 672 -9.21 11.26 14.24
N ASP A 673 -9.36 10.47 15.31
CA ASP A 673 -8.88 10.79 16.65
C ASP A 673 -7.78 9.79 17.08
N PRO A 674 -6.51 10.22 17.14
CA PRO A 674 -5.38 9.35 17.49
C PRO A 674 -5.37 8.96 18.98
N ARG A 675 -6.17 9.62 19.84
CA ARG A 675 -6.21 9.31 21.28
C ARG A 675 -6.82 7.95 21.59
N PHE A 676 -7.63 7.43 20.67
CA PHE A 676 -8.40 6.20 20.87
C PHE A 676 -7.82 4.98 20.13
N GLY A 677 -6.62 5.07 19.57
CA GLY A 677 -5.94 3.88 19.04
C GLY A 677 -5.60 2.87 20.14
N LEU A 678 -5.69 1.56 19.86
CA LEU A 678 -5.40 0.53 20.88
C LEU A 678 -3.96 0.59 21.44
N ASN A 679 -2.99 1.15 20.72
CA ASN A 679 -1.63 1.35 21.24
C ASN A 679 -1.59 2.30 22.44
N GLN A 680 -2.60 3.17 22.60
CA GLN A 680 -2.72 4.05 23.76
C GLN A 680 -3.15 3.28 25.02
N LEU A 681 -3.78 2.11 24.87
CA LEU A 681 -4.23 1.28 26.00
C LEU A 681 -3.06 0.74 26.83
N GLU A 682 -1.95 0.40 26.19
CA GLU A 682 -0.73 -0.08 26.89
C GLU A 682 -0.04 1.05 27.66
N GLN A 683 -0.22 2.29 27.21
CA GLN A 683 0.37 3.49 27.80
C GLN A 683 -0.54 4.12 28.86
N ALA A 684 -1.83 3.76 28.87
CA ALA A 684 -2.80 4.25 29.83
C ALA A 684 -2.52 3.68 31.23
N SER A 685 -2.39 4.58 32.20
CA SER A 685 -2.28 4.22 33.63
C SER A 685 -3.57 3.62 34.19
N ASP A 686 -4.71 3.94 33.58
CA ASP A 686 -6.03 3.41 33.91
C ASP A 686 -6.76 2.99 32.61
N GLN A 687 -6.78 1.68 32.34
CA GLN A 687 -7.43 1.13 31.16
C GLN A 687 -8.96 1.28 31.21
N GLU A 688 -9.58 1.28 32.38
CA GLU A 688 -11.04 1.45 32.51
C GLU A 688 -11.44 2.89 32.19
N MET A 689 -10.58 3.86 32.51
CA MET A 689 -10.75 5.24 32.08
C MET A 689 -10.72 5.37 30.55
N PHE A 690 -9.76 4.73 29.87
CA PHE A 690 -9.70 4.72 28.41
C PHE A 690 -10.99 4.23 27.77
N TRP A 691 -11.52 3.09 28.23
CA TRP A 691 -12.77 2.53 27.67
C TRP A 691 -13.98 3.42 27.93
N ARG A 692 -14.04 4.08 29.11
CA ARG A 692 -15.10 5.05 29.42
C ARG A 692 -15.02 6.28 28.52
N GLU A 693 -13.83 6.84 28.33
CA GLU A 693 -13.62 7.99 27.45
C GLU A 693 -13.96 7.67 26.00
N LEU A 694 -13.61 6.47 25.52
CA LEU A 694 -14.00 6.00 24.20
C LEU A 694 -15.53 5.92 24.06
N GLN A 695 -16.21 5.33 25.04
CA GLN A 695 -17.68 5.25 25.04
C GLN A 695 -18.32 6.64 25.05
N ASP A 696 -17.83 7.54 25.91
CA ASP A 696 -18.33 8.91 26.02
C ASP A 696 -18.09 9.70 24.72
N HIS A 697 -16.92 9.53 24.10
CA HIS A 697 -16.60 10.15 22.83
C HIS A 697 -17.55 9.68 21.72
N LEU A 698 -17.66 8.37 21.50
CA LEU A 698 -18.55 7.80 20.49
C LEU A 698 -20.01 8.22 20.71
N LYS A 699 -20.48 8.22 21.96
CA LYS A 699 -21.81 8.75 22.31
C LYS A 699 -21.95 10.23 22.02
N SER A 700 -20.93 11.05 22.30
CA SER A 700 -20.95 12.47 21.98
C SER A 700 -21.03 12.75 20.48
N ARG A 701 -20.40 11.90 19.64
CA ARG A 701 -20.49 12.00 18.18
C ARG A 701 -21.93 11.82 17.70
N VAL A 702 -22.63 10.82 18.23
CA VAL A 702 -24.07 10.63 17.92
C VAL A 702 -24.89 11.83 18.38
N ARG A 703 -24.61 12.38 19.58
CA ARG A 703 -25.30 13.59 20.09
C ARG A 703 -25.08 14.81 19.21
N GLU A 704 -23.88 14.96 18.65
CA GLU A 704 -23.55 16.04 17.73
C GLU A 704 -24.29 15.88 16.40
N TYR A 705 -24.34 14.67 15.87
CA TYR A 705 -25.07 14.36 14.64
C TYR A 705 -26.57 14.66 14.76
N VAL A 706 -27.22 14.25 15.86
CA VAL A 706 -28.67 14.49 16.06
C VAL A 706 -29.03 15.96 16.33
N LYS A 707 -28.05 16.85 16.56
CA LYS A 707 -28.33 18.30 16.69
C LYS A 707 -28.55 18.97 15.33
N GLN A 708 -28.08 18.37 14.24
CA GLN A 708 -28.15 18.99 12.91
C GLN A 708 -29.59 18.96 12.37
N PRO A 709 -30.12 20.07 11.82
CA PRO A 709 -31.47 20.11 11.23
C PRO A 709 -31.59 19.13 10.05
N ASP A 710 -32.81 18.68 9.76
CA ASP A 710 -33.20 17.88 8.57
C ASP A 710 -32.75 16.41 8.46
N ASN A 711 -32.03 15.86 9.44
CA ASN A 711 -31.69 14.43 9.41
C ASN A 711 -32.88 13.55 9.85
N TYR A 712 -33.35 12.64 8.99
CA TYR A 712 -34.28 11.54 9.30
C TYR A 712 -33.58 10.50 10.21
N ARG A 713 -34.26 9.99 11.25
CA ARG A 713 -33.61 9.38 12.43
C ARG A 713 -34.31 8.14 12.99
N GLU A 714 -35.13 7.46 12.20
CA GLU A 714 -35.88 6.32 12.72
C GLU A 714 -34.99 5.08 12.92
N SER A 715 -33.87 5.00 12.19
CA SER A 715 -32.96 3.86 12.21
C SER A 715 -31.47 4.21 12.06
N PHE A 716 -30.63 3.53 12.85
CA PHE A 716 -29.17 3.55 12.77
C PHE A 716 -28.62 2.16 12.42
N LEU A 717 -27.63 2.13 11.54
CA LEU A 717 -26.74 0.99 11.34
C LEU A 717 -25.34 1.38 11.84
N VAL A 718 -24.93 0.81 12.97
CA VAL A 718 -23.58 0.98 13.52
C VAL A 718 -22.66 -0.03 12.84
N VAL A 719 -21.73 0.47 12.02
CA VAL A 719 -20.77 -0.35 11.29
C VAL A 719 -19.42 -0.27 11.99
N VAL A 720 -18.88 -1.40 12.43
CA VAL A 720 -17.55 -1.46 13.06
C VAL A 720 -16.55 -2.07 12.09
N SER A 721 -15.43 -1.37 11.90
CA SER A 721 -14.36 -1.75 10.97
C SER A 721 -12.98 -1.47 11.57
N GLY A 722 -11.92 -1.86 10.86
CA GLY A 722 -10.54 -1.63 11.27
C GLY A 722 -9.91 -2.81 12.00
N GLU A 723 -8.59 -2.83 12.05
CA GLU A 723 -7.79 -3.94 12.60
C GLU A 723 -8.02 -4.26 14.08
N ALA A 724 -8.68 -3.35 14.81
CA ALA A 724 -8.99 -3.51 16.23
C ALA A 724 -10.47 -3.85 16.51
N ALA A 725 -11.31 -3.94 15.47
CA ALA A 725 -12.77 -4.06 15.62
C ALA A 725 -13.25 -5.39 16.21
N ASP A 726 -12.49 -6.47 16.04
CA ASP A 726 -12.81 -7.80 16.57
C ASP A 726 -12.41 -7.96 18.06
N ASN A 727 -11.74 -6.97 18.63
CA ASN A 727 -11.37 -6.96 20.04
C ASN A 727 -12.64 -7.03 20.92
N PRO A 728 -12.77 -8.02 21.82
CA PRO A 728 -13.97 -8.20 22.63
C PRO A 728 -14.36 -6.96 23.46
N LYS A 729 -13.39 -6.20 23.97
CA LYS A 729 -13.65 -4.98 24.74
C LYS A 729 -14.18 -3.85 23.85
N VAL A 730 -13.75 -3.78 22.60
CA VAL A 730 -14.29 -2.83 21.61
C VAL A 730 -15.74 -3.17 21.32
N VAL A 731 -16.03 -4.44 21.02
CA VAL A 731 -17.40 -4.90 20.77
C VAL A 731 -18.31 -4.64 21.98
N GLU A 732 -17.81 -4.87 23.19
CA GLU A 732 -18.52 -4.54 24.43
C GLU A 732 -18.77 -3.03 24.56
N ALA A 733 -17.76 -2.20 24.28
CA ALA A 733 -17.88 -0.75 24.31
C ALA A 733 -18.97 -0.24 23.35
N ILE A 734 -18.99 -0.76 22.11
CA ILE A 734 -19.99 -0.45 21.09
C ILE A 734 -21.39 -0.91 21.50
N ARG A 735 -21.53 -2.11 22.06
CA ARG A 735 -22.83 -2.58 22.59
C ARG A 735 -23.33 -1.70 23.74
N GLY A 736 -22.43 -1.19 24.57
CA GLY A 736 -22.73 -0.19 25.59
C GLY A 736 -23.32 1.09 24.99
N ILE A 737 -22.67 1.63 23.96
CA ILE A 737 -23.17 2.81 23.22
C ILE A 737 -24.56 2.57 22.62
N ILE A 738 -24.79 1.41 21.99
CA ILE A 738 -26.10 1.07 21.41
C ILE A 738 -27.17 1.03 22.50
N THR A 739 -26.87 0.39 23.63
CA THR A 739 -27.78 0.33 24.78
C THR A 739 -28.11 1.72 25.32
N ASP A 740 -27.10 2.58 25.39
CA ASP A 740 -27.24 3.96 25.83
C ASP A 740 -28.06 4.81 24.85
N MET A 741 -27.84 4.64 23.55
CA MET A 741 -28.62 5.30 22.51
C MET A 741 -30.10 4.91 22.56
N GLN A 742 -30.40 3.65 22.83
CA GLN A 742 -31.80 3.19 22.99
C GLN A 742 -32.50 3.78 24.22
N LYS A 743 -31.74 4.11 25.26
CA LYS A 743 -32.28 4.61 26.54
C LYS A 743 -32.37 6.12 26.60
N ASP A 744 -31.35 6.82 26.12
CA ASP A 744 -31.20 8.27 26.27
C ASP A 744 -32.30 9.03 25.48
N PRO A 745 -33.12 9.86 26.14
CA PRO A 745 -34.20 10.61 25.52
C PRO A 745 -33.75 11.54 24.37
N ALA A 746 -32.47 11.95 24.37
CA ALA A 746 -31.92 12.83 23.34
C ALA A 746 -31.91 12.18 21.94
N PHE A 747 -32.01 10.85 21.85
CA PHE A 747 -32.00 10.12 20.59
C PHE A 747 -33.38 9.63 20.15
N ARG A 748 -34.45 10.03 20.84
CA ARG A 748 -35.82 9.65 20.47
C ARG A 748 -36.21 10.29 19.14
N VAL A 749 -36.98 9.55 18.34
CA VAL A 749 -37.54 10.06 17.08
C VAL A 749 -38.47 11.23 17.43
N VAL A 750 -38.19 12.40 16.87
CA VAL A 750 -38.84 13.67 17.26
C VAL A 750 -40.35 13.59 17.08
N GLU A 751 -40.82 12.95 16.01
CA GLU A 751 -42.23 12.87 15.64
C GLU A 751 -43.03 11.89 16.50
N THR A 752 -42.44 10.74 16.83
CA THR A 752 -43.15 9.63 17.49
C THR A 752 -42.78 9.43 18.95
N GLY A 753 -41.69 10.05 19.42
CA GLY A 753 -41.11 9.84 20.75
C GLY A 753 -40.54 8.42 20.97
N ARG A 754 -40.48 7.59 19.93
CA ARG A 754 -40.00 6.19 20.02
C ARG A 754 -38.48 6.13 20.08
N ALA A 755 -37.96 5.02 20.63
CA ALA A 755 -36.54 4.71 20.54
C ALA A 755 -36.18 4.42 19.08
N PRO A 756 -34.98 4.84 18.62
CA PRO A 756 -34.53 4.52 17.27
C PRO A 756 -34.26 3.01 17.13
N ARG A 757 -34.50 2.46 15.93
CA ARG A 757 -34.07 1.10 15.58
C ARG A 757 -32.55 1.12 15.40
N ILE A 758 -31.80 0.27 16.10
CA ILE A 758 -30.34 0.25 15.97
C ILE A 758 -29.89 -1.17 15.64
N GLU A 759 -29.13 -1.31 14.56
CA GLU A 759 -28.47 -2.55 14.16
C GLU A 759 -26.95 -2.40 14.25
N LEU A 760 -26.26 -3.50 14.57
CA LEU A 760 -24.79 -3.57 14.63
C LEU A 760 -24.29 -4.49 13.51
N LEU A 761 -23.40 -3.97 12.68
CA LEU A 761 -22.68 -4.72 11.66
C LEU A 761 -21.19 -4.75 12.00
N ILE A 762 -20.65 -5.96 12.17
CA ILE A 762 -19.21 -6.21 12.28
C ILE A 762 -18.89 -7.24 11.19
N SER A 763 -17.98 -6.88 10.29
CA SER A 763 -17.56 -7.77 9.20
C SER A 763 -16.84 -9.00 9.75
N GLU A 764 -16.89 -10.13 9.03
CA GLU A 764 -16.09 -11.32 9.38
C GLU A 764 -14.58 -11.03 9.39
N ASP A 765 -14.14 -10.13 8.50
CA ASP A 765 -12.78 -9.61 8.47
C ASP A 765 -12.81 -8.07 8.43
N PRO A 766 -12.90 -7.42 9.60
CA PRO A 766 -12.98 -5.97 9.68
C PRO A 766 -11.75 -5.24 9.13
N THR A 767 -10.59 -5.89 9.12
CA THR A 767 -9.34 -5.28 8.64
C THR A 767 -9.38 -5.02 7.15
N TYR A 768 -9.93 -5.97 6.38
CA TYR A 768 -9.96 -5.96 4.91
C TYR A 768 -11.36 -5.69 4.34
N ALA A 769 -12.36 -5.38 5.18
CA ALA A 769 -13.75 -5.25 4.77
C ALA A 769 -13.92 -4.22 3.63
N ALA A 770 -13.37 -3.03 3.77
CA ALA A 770 -13.46 -1.99 2.76
C ALA A 770 -12.82 -2.41 1.42
N ALA A 771 -11.57 -2.92 1.44
CA ALA A 771 -10.89 -3.42 0.26
C ALA A 771 -11.61 -4.62 -0.40
N LYS A 772 -12.19 -5.51 0.40
CA LYS A 772 -13.02 -6.63 -0.08
C LYS A 772 -14.27 -6.12 -0.78
N GLY A 773 -14.96 -5.16 -0.18
CA GLY A 773 -16.18 -4.57 -0.74
C GLY A 773 -15.94 -3.85 -2.06
N VAL A 774 -14.86 -3.06 -2.14
CA VAL A 774 -14.52 -2.35 -3.38
C VAL A 774 -14.12 -3.32 -4.50
N ALA A 775 -13.39 -4.39 -4.17
CA ALA A 775 -13.07 -5.47 -5.12
C ALA A 775 -14.33 -6.24 -5.55
N PHE A 776 -15.26 -6.49 -4.63
CA PHE A 776 -16.53 -7.16 -4.91
C PHE A 776 -17.41 -6.35 -5.87
N GLY A 777 -17.60 -5.05 -5.63
CA GLY A 777 -18.37 -4.23 -6.55
C GLY A 777 -17.68 -4.03 -7.90
N GLN A 778 -16.34 -3.96 -7.93
CA GLN A 778 -15.63 -4.01 -9.21
C GLN A 778 -15.81 -5.35 -9.93
N ARG A 779 -16.00 -6.45 -9.19
CA ARG A 779 -16.32 -7.73 -9.82
C ARG A 779 -17.67 -7.70 -10.51
N ILE A 780 -18.68 -7.09 -9.88
CA ILE A 780 -20.01 -6.85 -10.47
C ILE A 780 -19.87 -6.08 -11.80
N ASN A 781 -19.11 -4.99 -11.82
CA ASN A 781 -18.87 -4.19 -13.03
C ASN A 781 -18.23 -4.97 -14.19
N MET A 782 -17.44 -5.99 -13.87
CA MET A 782 -16.72 -6.78 -14.88
C MET A 782 -17.50 -8.01 -15.35
N ASP A 783 -18.60 -8.36 -14.68
CA ASP A 783 -19.44 -9.50 -15.06
C ASP A 783 -20.59 -9.04 -15.97
N SER A 784 -20.43 -9.25 -17.26
CA SER A 784 -21.44 -8.85 -18.26
C SER A 784 -22.77 -9.58 -18.10
N ARG A 785 -22.83 -10.67 -17.32
CA ARG A 785 -24.06 -11.43 -17.08
C ARG A 785 -24.75 -11.04 -15.78
N TYR A 786 -24.15 -10.19 -14.96
CA TYR A 786 -24.69 -9.85 -13.64
C TYR A 786 -26.15 -9.40 -13.72
N CYS A 787 -26.46 -8.49 -14.64
CA CYS A 787 -27.81 -7.98 -14.82
C CYS A 787 -28.76 -9.01 -15.43
N ASP A 788 -28.32 -9.80 -16.42
CA ASP A 788 -29.13 -10.88 -16.99
C ASP A 788 -29.51 -11.91 -15.92
N ASP A 789 -28.54 -12.35 -15.11
CA ASP A 789 -28.74 -13.28 -14.00
C ASP A 789 -29.69 -12.70 -12.94
N TRP A 790 -29.58 -11.39 -12.67
CA TRP A 790 -30.48 -10.70 -11.74
C TRP A 790 -31.91 -10.63 -12.28
N PHE A 791 -32.11 -10.23 -13.54
CA PHE A 791 -33.44 -10.17 -14.16
C PHE A 791 -34.14 -11.52 -14.18
N GLU A 792 -33.41 -12.60 -14.46
CA GLU A 792 -33.98 -13.96 -14.44
C GLU A 792 -34.37 -14.40 -13.01
N ARG A 793 -33.61 -14.01 -11.99
CA ARG A 793 -33.99 -14.24 -10.58
C ARG A 793 -35.24 -13.47 -10.19
N GLU A 794 -35.34 -12.19 -10.55
CA GLU A 794 -36.52 -11.37 -10.26
C GLU A 794 -37.79 -11.95 -10.91
N LYS A 795 -37.69 -12.38 -12.19
CA LYS A 795 -38.79 -13.08 -12.88
C LYS A 795 -39.18 -14.38 -12.15
N ALA A 796 -38.20 -15.15 -11.68
CA ALA A 796 -38.45 -16.40 -10.96
C ALA A 796 -39.08 -16.18 -9.57
N MET A 797 -38.83 -15.03 -8.93
CA MET A 797 -39.34 -14.69 -7.60
C MET A 797 -40.76 -14.08 -7.60
N GLY A 798 -41.35 -13.82 -8.77
CA GLY A 798 -42.76 -13.43 -8.87
C GLY A 798 -43.08 -12.04 -8.30
N GLY A 799 -42.14 -11.10 -8.33
CA GLY A 799 -42.38 -9.66 -8.15
C GLY A 799 -43.00 -9.20 -6.81
N GLY A 800 -42.98 -9.99 -5.74
CA GLY A 800 -43.82 -9.70 -4.57
C GLY A 800 -43.35 -10.17 -3.19
N ARG A 801 -42.05 -10.35 -2.92
CA ARG A 801 -41.54 -10.57 -1.54
C ARG A 801 -40.76 -9.37 -1.01
N ASP A 802 -40.89 -9.16 0.31
CA ASP A 802 -40.29 -8.07 1.09
C ASP A 802 -38.77 -7.97 0.90
N GLU A 803 -38.28 -6.73 0.80
CA GLU A 803 -36.87 -6.35 0.53
C GLU A 803 -35.86 -7.03 1.46
N ASP A 804 -36.22 -7.33 2.71
CA ASP A 804 -35.34 -8.00 3.68
C ASP A 804 -34.89 -9.40 3.23
N SER A 805 -35.67 -10.06 2.37
CA SER A 805 -35.34 -11.38 1.82
C SER A 805 -34.50 -11.36 0.54
N ARG A 806 -34.20 -10.17 -0.02
CA ARG A 806 -33.43 -10.01 -1.28
C ARG A 806 -31.93 -9.82 -1.07
N ASP A 807 -31.53 -9.23 0.07
CA ASP A 807 -30.10 -8.97 0.40
C ASP A 807 -29.39 -10.16 1.11
N GLU A 808 -30.11 -11.19 1.54
CA GLU A 808 -29.53 -12.40 2.19
C GLU A 808 -29.06 -13.49 1.20
N LEU A 809 -29.26 -13.33 -0.11
CA LEU A 809 -28.86 -14.27 -1.18
C LEU A 809 -27.59 -13.82 -1.94
#